data_AF-A0A413USP1-F1
#
_entry.id   AF-A0A413USP1-F1
#
_cell.length_a   1.000
_cell.length_b   1.000
_cell.length_c   1.000
_cell.angle_alpha   90.00
_cell.angle_beta   90.00
_cell.angle_gamma   90.00
#
_symmetry.space_group_name_H-M   'P 1'
#
loop_
_entity.id
_entity.type
_entity.pdbx_description
1 polymer ?
#
loop_
_entity_poly.entity_id
_entity_poly.type
_entity_poly.pdbx_seq_one_letter_code
_entity_poly.pdbx_strand_id
1 'polypeptide(L)'
;MNKITLNVPDGIEHLSDWQELWNTLPTNQHYILNKRICGCGATEAYIRSDKKVILASPRKHLLYNKYSQHLKDNLHLYRFTGDKKKYFESRTTSSTDILAFNDSLTGYIKSGGNKVLTTYDSLRKIMEALKDSGEDLSQWIVVVDEFQAIFYDCQYKAVTEYELYQVLQRFSTVVYLSATPYLESYLDKIEQFKDLTVYELLWSEAMTQLPNVEVVKSKKSVSELCSDLIEKYRSGNGKSTIVNGQTFIAKEAVFYINSVAEIKKIIRKNNLKPEEVIIICSAKTENLHKLDSLSRDTGMKFNIGDIPKKGETHKMFTFCTSTVYVGADFYSTNAYSYIFANPQVSCMTIDVSVDLQQIVGRQRLEENPFRNSATLYFRTKKAKITKNDLENSVREKNEKTNRQIENYNAAPNKDDQLRLMENDIRSEGHKKHYCCIIKDADNNVHVVKNDILEIADRRAWEVSEQIYNSDFSMYRALKTGVNVLKASDSDNLEVQKIFVEWTKDNLFSRKAKMYCALYNDTPELLEECSFIENKFREYHTALGKEGFEALYWREDYIKQALVPTPFDKLPKSEIAKRLMKALNVSQEYTKSEIKELLQKIYKELDIQGKPSASDIANYLTCEDRTSKVKGKLTAVFRITSHTRRKVSLFKKITDVLNPQVYDIDKLLEIIRDDTYYHLKPKIEAVRKAKSKEEKAKKKALLPAVTWNGVFKSKNKNECVLYSSFTALDFDHIEPENMKTFGRWLQGFPCVYTYFVTPSGTGFKAIILHDNYESLYHYDLYNQLLKLFDCPWIDKSTTDLARGNYLSYDPDLWKNPNPVPFHFVPETAEPVIPNTMTETVIRDVQGEPVLVRDESWVESFLNQLNRQVISDDSIIRILRKTWNGNSLSNGRNNTAMAYAGILCKAGVEPGKAKAFIEELIPGFNITEIVEYAYTHNIFGCERMRYRSKKMKI
;
A
#
# COMPACT_ATOMS: atom_id res chain seq x y z
N MET A 1 -1.79 -14.31 23.94
CA MET A 1 -1.91 -15.69 24.50
C MET A 1 -1.05 -15.89 25.74
N ASN A 2 -1.47 -16.78 26.66
CA ASN A 2 -0.68 -17.21 27.82
C ASN A 2 0.36 -18.29 27.40
N LYS A 3 1.61 -18.19 27.87
CA LYS A 3 2.71 -19.08 27.47
C LYS A 3 3.34 -19.74 28.68
N ILE A 4 3.43 -21.07 28.65
CA ILE A 4 4.08 -21.90 29.66
C ILE A 4 5.23 -22.65 28.99
N THR A 5 6.40 -22.58 29.60
CA THR A 5 7.62 -23.17 29.08
C THR A 5 7.89 -24.49 29.81
N LEU A 6 8.11 -25.56 29.06
CA LEU A 6 8.44 -26.89 29.59
C LEU A 6 9.85 -27.27 29.14
N ASN A 7 10.76 -27.46 30.09
CA ASN A 7 12.12 -27.93 29.80
C ASN A 7 12.08 -29.44 29.54
N VAL A 8 12.50 -29.84 28.34
CA VAL A 8 12.68 -31.26 28.02
C VAL A 8 13.97 -31.74 28.71
N PRO A 9 13.93 -32.84 29.47
CA PRO A 9 15.11 -33.37 30.14
C PRO A 9 16.25 -33.70 29.16
N ASP A 10 17.50 -33.56 29.62
CA ASP A 10 18.68 -33.90 28.83
C ASP A 10 18.68 -35.40 28.45
N GLY A 11 19.09 -35.70 27.22
CA GLY A 11 19.13 -37.06 26.67
C GLY A 11 17.81 -37.57 26.08
N ILE A 12 16.72 -36.79 26.14
CA ILE A 12 15.47 -37.13 25.47
C ILE A 12 15.52 -36.71 24.00
N GLU A 13 15.46 -37.69 23.10
CA GLU A 13 15.41 -37.47 21.65
C GLU A 13 13.98 -37.53 21.10
N HIS A 14 13.14 -38.40 21.67
CA HIS A 14 11.73 -38.51 21.34
C HIS A 14 10.85 -38.33 22.58
N LEU A 15 9.71 -37.66 22.42
CA LEU A 15 8.76 -37.43 23.52
C LEU A 15 8.17 -38.73 24.09
N SER A 16 8.21 -39.83 23.34
CA SER A 16 7.86 -41.16 23.84
C SER A 16 8.76 -41.64 24.98
N ASP A 17 9.98 -41.11 25.06
CA ASP A 17 11.00 -41.54 26.01
C ASP A 17 10.90 -40.75 27.32
N TRP A 18 10.14 -39.65 27.33
CA TRP A 18 9.92 -38.81 28.50
C TRP A 18 8.79 -39.38 29.37
N GLN A 19 9.17 -40.19 30.38
CA GLN A 19 8.23 -40.88 31.26
C GLN A 19 7.24 -39.96 31.99
N GLU A 20 7.69 -38.77 32.41
CA GLU A 20 6.87 -37.80 33.15
C GLU A 20 6.06 -36.85 32.27
N LEU A 21 6.13 -36.98 30.93
CA LEU A 21 5.46 -36.09 29.98
C LEU A 21 3.98 -35.85 30.35
N TRP A 22 3.26 -36.91 30.69
CA TRP A 22 1.83 -36.85 30.99
C TRP A 22 1.49 -36.15 32.30
N ASN A 23 2.44 -36.00 33.21
CA ASN A 23 2.28 -35.24 34.46
C ASN A 23 2.47 -33.73 34.23
N THR A 24 3.14 -33.36 33.13
CA THR A 24 3.45 -31.96 32.78
C THR A 24 2.40 -31.31 31.88
N LEU A 25 1.65 -32.11 31.13
CA LEU A 25 0.64 -31.64 30.18
C LEU A 25 -0.75 -31.58 30.83
N PRO A 26 -1.56 -30.54 30.53
CA PRO A 26 -2.88 -30.41 31.14
C PRO A 26 -3.88 -31.45 30.62
N THR A 27 -4.83 -31.79 31.47
CA THR A 27 -6.00 -32.63 31.17
C THR A 27 -7.28 -31.82 31.25
N ASN A 28 -8.31 -32.18 30.47
CA ASN A 28 -9.61 -31.48 30.43
C ASN A 28 -9.49 -30.00 30.00
N GLN A 29 -8.52 -29.73 29.13
CA GLN A 29 -8.27 -28.40 28.59
C GLN A 29 -7.84 -28.49 27.13
N HIS A 30 -8.19 -27.47 26.34
CA HIS A 30 -7.64 -27.28 25.00
C HIS A 30 -6.36 -26.45 25.07
N TYR A 31 -5.31 -26.88 24.38
CA TYR A 31 -4.03 -26.17 24.40
C TYR A 31 -3.21 -26.41 23.14
N ILE A 32 -2.26 -25.50 22.91
CA ILE A 32 -1.29 -25.62 21.82
C ILE A 32 0.00 -26.18 22.40
N LEU A 33 0.49 -27.29 21.84
CA LEU A 33 1.80 -27.82 22.16
C LEU A 33 2.77 -27.43 21.04
N ASN A 34 3.59 -26.41 21.31
CA ASN A 34 4.66 -25.98 20.43
C ASN A 34 5.90 -26.84 20.68
N LYS A 35 6.14 -27.74 19.74
CA LYS A 35 7.22 -28.73 19.76
C LYS A 35 8.59 -28.13 19.46
N ARG A 36 8.67 -26.94 18.86
CA ARG A 36 9.88 -26.27 18.30
C ARG A 36 10.67 -27.03 17.22
N ILE A 37 10.77 -28.36 17.30
CA ILE A 37 11.51 -29.21 16.37
C ILE A 37 10.58 -30.22 15.69
N CYS A 38 10.88 -30.52 14.43
CA CYS A 38 10.22 -31.60 13.69
C CYS A 38 10.84 -32.95 14.06
N GLY A 39 10.05 -34.03 14.10
CA GLY A 39 10.59 -35.38 14.34
C GLY A 39 10.79 -35.78 15.80
N CYS A 40 10.41 -34.94 16.76
CA CYS A 40 10.47 -35.24 18.20
C CYS A 40 9.51 -36.36 18.67
N GLY A 41 8.86 -37.11 17.77
CA GLY A 41 7.97 -38.21 18.17
C GLY A 41 6.70 -37.80 18.91
N ALA A 42 6.25 -36.54 18.84
CA ALA A 42 5.06 -36.11 19.59
C ALA A 42 3.80 -36.94 19.31
N THR A 43 3.48 -37.18 18.04
CA THR A 43 2.33 -38.03 17.70
C THR A 43 2.55 -39.48 18.09
N GLU A 44 3.79 -39.95 18.04
CA GLU A 44 4.17 -41.30 18.46
C GLU A 44 3.90 -41.50 19.95
N ALA A 45 4.26 -40.51 20.77
CA ALA A 45 3.99 -40.52 22.21
C ALA A 45 2.48 -40.70 22.50
N TYR A 46 1.61 -39.97 21.79
CA TYR A 46 0.16 -40.14 21.94
C TYR A 46 -0.34 -41.50 21.43
N ILE A 47 0.15 -41.99 20.29
CA ILE A 47 -0.23 -43.30 19.74
C ILE A 47 0.18 -44.44 20.68
N ARG A 48 1.37 -44.36 21.31
CA ARG A 48 1.87 -45.37 22.25
C ARG A 48 1.32 -45.25 23.67
N SER A 49 0.64 -44.15 23.99
CA SER A 49 0.04 -43.96 25.31
C SER A 49 -1.12 -44.92 25.57
N ASP A 50 -1.45 -45.12 26.84
CA ASP A 50 -2.61 -45.86 27.31
C ASP A 50 -3.95 -45.10 27.11
N LYS A 51 -3.89 -43.79 26.84
CA LYS A 51 -5.05 -42.89 26.71
C LYS A 51 -5.89 -43.16 25.46
N LYS A 52 -7.19 -42.87 25.48
CA LYS A 52 -8.02 -42.90 24.26
C LYS A 52 -7.68 -41.70 23.37
N VAL A 53 -7.25 -41.94 22.13
CA VAL A 53 -6.72 -40.89 21.25
C VAL A 53 -7.36 -40.93 19.87
N ILE A 54 -7.78 -39.75 19.40
CA ILE A 54 -8.12 -39.49 18.00
C ILE A 54 -7.03 -38.61 17.42
N LEU A 55 -6.23 -39.14 16.50
CA LEU A 55 -5.25 -38.35 15.75
C LEU A 55 -5.89 -37.83 14.46
N ALA A 56 -6.11 -36.53 14.40
CA ALA A 56 -6.65 -35.85 13.24
C ALA A 56 -5.51 -35.21 12.43
N SER A 57 -5.45 -35.46 11.12
CA SER A 57 -4.42 -34.91 10.22
C SER A 57 -5.01 -34.35 8.93
N PRO A 58 -4.40 -33.31 8.33
CA PRO A 58 -4.87 -32.71 7.09
C PRO A 58 -4.62 -33.57 5.83
N ARG A 59 -3.82 -34.64 5.93
CA ARG A 59 -3.34 -35.42 4.78
C ARG A 59 -3.50 -36.92 4.99
N LYS A 60 -4.16 -37.59 4.03
CA LYS A 60 -4.28 -39.06 3.98
C LYS A 60 -2.92 -39.77 3.99
N HIS A 61 -1.90 -39.22 3.32
CA HIS A 61 -0.57 -39.84 3.27
C HIS A 61 0.08 -39.91 4.66
N LEU A 62 -0.09 -38.87 5.48
CA LEU A 62 0.46 -38.83 6.84
C LEU A 62 -0.19 -39.93 7.70
N LEU A 63 -1.52 -40.06 7.63
CA LEU A 63 -2.28 -41.06 8.37
C LEU A 63 -1.93 -42.49 7.92
N TYR A 64 -1.87 -42.74 6.61
CA TYR A 64 -1.52 -44.06 6.09
C TYR A 64 -0.09 -44.45 6.44
N ASN A 65 0.87 -43.51 6.37
CA ASN A 65 2.25 -43.77 6.74
C ASN A 65 2.35 -44.21 8.21
N LYS A 66 1.69 -43.49 9.13
CA LYS A 66 1.63 -43.87 10.55
C LYS A 66 0.94 -45.22 10.73
N TYR A 67 -0.24 -45.41 10.15
CA TYR A 67 -0.94 -46.69 10.18
C TYR A 67 -0.06 -47.86 9.72
N SER A 68 0.68 -47.68 8.62
CA SER A 68 1.54 -48.73 8.06
C SER A 68 2.75 -49.09 8.92
N GLN A 69 3.18 -48.19 9.80
CA GLN A 69 4.25 -48.43 10.78
C GLN A 69 3.74 -49.18 12.02
N HIS A 70 2.43 -49.14 12.26
CA HIS A 70 1.74 -49.67 13.44
C HIS A 70 0.78 -50.82 13.10
N LEU A 71 1.04 -51.58 12.02
CA LEU A 71 0.14 -52.67 11.58
C LEU A 71 -0.03 -53.78 12.63
N LYS A 72 0.89 -53.90 13.57
CA LYS A 72 0.83 -54.87 14.69
C LYS A 72 0.15 -54.30 15.93
N ASP A 73 -0.11 -53.00 15.97
CA ASP A 73 -0.68 -52.31 17.12
C ASP A 73 -2.20 -52.17 16.97
N ASN A 74 -2.88 -51.97 18.09
CA ASN A 74 -4.34 -51.80 18.12
C ASN A 74 -4.73 -50.38 17.62
N LEU A 75 -4.67 -50.14 16.31
CA LEU A 75 -4.83 -48.83 15.67
C LEU A 75 -5.79 -48.87 14.48
N HIS A 76 -6.81 -48.01 14.48
CA HIS A 76 -7.81 -47.96 13.40
C HIS A 76 -7.59 -46.77 12.46
N LEU A 77 -7.53 -47.01 11.15
CA LEU A 77 -7.49 -45.97 10.12
C LEU A 77 -8.86 -45.80 9.46
N TYR A 78 -9.53 -44.68 9.75
CA TYR A 78 -10.88 -44.43 9.23
C TYR A 78 -10.89 -44.27 7.70
N ARG A 79 -11.93 -44.83 7.05
CA ARG A 79 -12.09 -44.98 5.58
C ARG A 79 -11.09 -45.91 4.88
N PHE A 80 -10.25 -46.64 5.61
CA PHE A 80 -9.36 -47.64 5.02
C PHE A 80 -10.02 -49.03 5.04
N THR A 81 -10.16 -49.64 3.86
CA THR A 81 -10.80 -50.95 3.67
C THR A 81 -9.80 -52.05 3.25
N GLY A 82 -8.50 -51.84 3.52
CA GLY A 82 -7.44 -52.74 3.07
C GLY A 82 -6.86 -52.40 1.70
N ASP A 83 -7.55 -51.59 0.89
CA ASP A 83 -7.08 -51.17 -0.44
C ASP A 83 -6.45 -49.76 -0.40
N LYS A 84 -5.11 -49.72 -0.52
CA LYS A 84 -4.34 -48.48 -0.53
C LYS A 84 -4.78 -47.55 -1.66
N LYS A 85 -5.03 -48.07 -2.86
CA LYS A 85 -5.38 -47.25 -4.03
C LYS A 85 -6.72 -46.57 -3.81
N LYS A 86 -7.74 -47.33 -3.36
CA LYS A 86 -9.06 -46.79 -3.03
C LYS A 86 -9.01 -45.72 -1.94
N TYR A 87 -8.16 -45.91 -0.92
CA TYR A 87 -8.01 -44.92 0.15
C TYR A 87 -7.56 -43.55 -0.37
N PHE A 88 -6.63 -43.53 -1.35
CA PHE A 88 -6.11 -42.29 -1.93
C PHE A 88 -6.94 -41.73 -3.09
N GLU A 89 -7.93 -42.46 -3.60
CA GLU A 89 -8.83 -41.97 -4.65
C GLU A 89 -9.69 -40.78 -4.16
N SER A 90 -9.87 -39.78 -5.04
CA SER A 90 -10.71 -38.60 -4.79
C SER A 90 -12.14 -38.81 -5.31
N ARG A 91 -12.77 -39.94 -4.96
CA ARG A 91 -14.18 -40.20 -5.31
C ARG A 91 -15.11 -39.71 -4.21
N THR A 92 -16.28 -39.23 -4.59
CA THR A 92 -17.38 -38.94 -3.67
C THR A 92 -17.75 -40.24 -2.94
N THR A 93 -17.61 -40.25 -1.62
CA THR A 93 -17.95 -41.41 -0.79
C THR A 93 -19.46 -41.66 -0.84
N SER A 94 -19.88 -42.88 -1.20
CA SER A 94 -21.30 -43.22 -1.24
C SER A 94 -21.87 -43.36 0.17
N SER A 95 -23.19 -43.20 0.34
CA SER A 95 -23.85 -43.40 1.65
C SER A 95 -23.60 -44.80 2.22
N THR A 96 -23.53 -45.81 1.34
CA THR A 96 -23.19 -47.20 1.69
C THR A 96 -21.75 -47.34 2.19
N ASP A 97 -20.78 -46.64 1.59
CA ASP A 97 -19.39 -46.65 2.06
C ASP A 97 -19.28 -46.00 3.46
N ILE A 98 -20.01 -44.90 3.69
CA ILE A 98 -20.02 -44.21 4.99
C ILE A 98 -20.54 -45.13 6.09
N LEU A 99 -21.65 -45.83 5.83
CA LEU A 99 -22.19 -46.81 6.78
C LEU A 99 -21.17 -47.90 7.10
N ALA A 100 -20.56 -48.50 6.08
CA ALA A 100 -19.54 -49.53 6.27
C ALA A 100 -18.32 -49.02 7.08
N PHE A 101 -17.89 -47.78 6.86
CA PHE A 101 -16.79 -47.18 7.64
C PHE A 101 -17.18 -46.96 9.11
N ASN A 102 -18.40 -46.51 9.37
CA ASN A 102 -18.91 -46.29 10.72
C ASN A 102 -19.12 -47.61 11.46
N ASP A 103 -19.64 -48.65 10.80
CA ASP A 103 -19.81 -49.99 11.37
C ASP A 103 -18.46 -50.60 11.75
N SER A 104 -17.45 -50.47 10.87
CA SER A 104 -16.08 -50.94 11.12
C SER A 104 -15.45 -50.24 12.33
N LEU A 105 -15.60 -48.91 12.43
CA LEU A 105 -15.13 -48.13 13.57
C LEU A 105 -15.86 -48.53 14.87
N THR A 106 -17.17 -48.70 14.82
CA THR A 106 -17.99 -49.10 15.96
C THR A 106 -17.60 -50.48 16.47
N GLY A 107 -17.36 -51.43 15.56
CA GLY A 107 -16.84 -52.76 15.91
C GLY A 107 -15.47 -52.70 16.57
N TYR A 108 -14.56 -51.88 16.02
CA TYR A 108 -13.24 -51.66 16.60
C TYR A 108 -13.31 -51.09 18.03
N ILE A 109 -14.13 -50.06 18.27
CA ILE A 109 -14.32 -49.46 19.60
C ILE A 109 -14.88 -50.49 20.58
N LYS A 110 -15.93 -51.22 20.19
CA LYS A 110 -16.56 -52.27 21.03
C LYS A 110 -15.60 -53.40 21.39
N SER A 111 -14.58 -53.65 20.57
CA SER A 111 -13.51 -54.62 20.86
C SER A 111 -12.41 -54.08 21.79
N GLY A 112 -12.57 -52.87 22.36
CA GLY A 112 -11.60 -52.22 23.24
C GLY A 112 -10.59 -51.33 22.50
N GLY A 113 -10.85 -51.01 21.23
CA GLY A 113 -10.04 -50.11 20.43
C GLY A 113 -10.01 -48.69 21.00
N ASN A 114 -8.82 -48.13 21.21
CA ASN A 114 -8.64 -46.82 21.84
C ASN A 114 -7.82 -45.82 21.00
N LYS A 115 -7.43 -46.17 19.76
CA LYS A 115 -6.64 -45.29 18.88
C LYS A 115 -7.27 -45.19 17.48
N VAL A 116 -7.63 -43.97 17.09
CA VAL A 116 -8.28 -43.70 15.79
C VAL A 116 -7.47 -42.68 15.01
N LEU A 117 -7.14 -43.00 13.77
CA LEU A 117 -6.52 -42.11 12.79
C LEU A 117 -7.58 -41.60 11.81
N THR A 118 -7.70 -40.27 11.66
CA THR A 118 -8.74 -39.67 10.82
C THR A 118 -8.28 -38.38 10.14
N THR A 119 -8.94 -38.02 9.03
CA THR A 119 -8.74 -36.70 8.39
C THR A 119 -9.63 -35.64 9.04
N TYR A 120 -9.28 -34.35 8.89
CA TYR A 120 -10.08 -33.24 9.41
C TYR A 120 -11.56 -33.30 8.98
N ASP A 121 -11.82 -33.57 7.70
CA ASP A 121 -13.18 -33.70 7.14
C ASP A 121 -13.97 -34.91 7.66
N SER A 122 -13.29 -35.87 8.28
CA SER A 122 -13.91 -37.08 8.80
C SER A 122 -14.17 -37.02 10.31
N LEU A 123 -13.62 -36.02 11.03
CA LEU A 123 -13.71 -35.96 12.50
C LEU A 123 -15.15 -35.92 13.01
N ARG A 124 -16.04 -35.17 12.34
CA ARG A 124 -17.48 -35.14 12.69
C ARG A 124 -18.09 -36.55 12.70
N LYS A 125 -17.71 -37.40 11.73
CA LYS A 125 -18.20 -38.77 11.61
C LYS A 125 -17.65 -39.68 12.69
N ILE A 126 -16.40 -39.49 13.11
CA ILE A 126 -15.84 -40.19 14.27
C ILE A 126 -16.60 -39.82 15.54
N MET A 127 -16.86 -38.52 15.76
CA MET A 127 -17.61 -38.06 16.93
C MET A 127 -19.04 -38.64 16.97
N GLU A 128 -19.73 -38.65 15.83
CA GLU A 128 -21.06 -39.28 15.69
C GLU A 128 -20.99 -40.78 16.04
N ALA A 129 -20.06 -41.54 15.44
CA ALA A 129 -19.90 -42.96 15.71
C ALA A 129 -19.52 -43.29 17.18
N LEU A 130 -18.71 -42.45 17.83
CA LEU A 130 -18.39 -42.59 19.25
C LEU A 130 -19.64 -42.43 20.13
N LYS A 131 -20.45 -41.40 19.86
CA LYS A 131 -21.72 -41.19 20.57
C LYS A 131 -22.69 -42.35 20.37
N ASP A 132 -22.83 -42.81 19.12
CA ASP A 132 -23.69 -43.95 18.78
C ASP A 132 -23.23 -45.26 19.44
N SER A 133 -21.93 -45.37 19.73
CA SER A 133 -21.33 -46.48 20.48
C SER A 133 -21.48 -46.36 22.00
N GLY A 134 -22.04 -45.26 22.51
CA GLY A 134 -22.18 -44.99 23.94
C GLY A 134 -20.89 -44.55 24.65
N GLU A 135 -19.87 -44.13 23.89
CA GLU A 135 -18.60 -43.66 24.45
C GLU A 135 -18.71 -42.25 25.04
N ASP A 136 -18.04 -42.02 26.16
CA ASP A 136 -17.90 -40.69 26.75
C ASP A 136 -16.78 -39.91 26.04
N LEU A 137 -17.15 -38.86 25.30
CA LEU A 137 -16.21 -37.99 24.59
C LEU A 137 -15.21 -37.28 25.52
N SER A 138 -15.51 -37.14 26.81
CA SER A 138 -14.58 -36.53 27.78
C SER A 138 -13.31 -37.37 27.98
N GLN A 139 -13.40 -38.69 27.74
CA GLN A 139 -12.27 -39.62 27.86
C GLN A 139 -11.35 -39.62 26.64
N TRP A 140 -11.80 -39.07 25.51
CA TRP A 140 -11.05 -39.06 24.25
C TRP A 140 -10.25 -37.77 24.10
N ILE A 141 -8.95 -37.92 23.85
CA ILE A 141 -8.05 -36.81 23.53
C ILE A 141 -8.00 -36.67 22.00
N VAL A 142 -8.34 -35.49 21.49
CA VAL A 142 -8.15 -35.19 20.07
C VAL A 142 -6.81 -34.50 19.87
N VAL A 143 -5.92 -35.15 19.12
CA VAL A 143 -4.61 -34.62 18.75
C VAL A 143 -4.70 -34.12 17.31
N VAL A 144 -4.67 -32.80 17.14
CA VAL A 144 -4.69 -32.12 15.85
C VAL A 144 -3.25 -32.01 15.37
N ASP A 145 -2.86 -32.90 14.46
CA ASP A 145 -1.52 -32.96 13.89
C ASP A 145 -1.38 -32.02 12.69
N GLU A 146 -0.22 -31.37 12.58
CA GLU A 146 0.06 -30.34 11.57
C GLU A 146 -0.99 -29.20 11.60
N PHE A 147 -1.27 -28.67 12.79
CA PHE A 147 -2.28 -27.64 13.03
C PHE A 147 -2.13 -26.42 12.11
N GLN A 148 -0.91 -26.02 11.76
CA GLN A 148 -0.65 -24.91 10.85
C GLN A 148 -1.30 -25.08 9.47
N ALA A 149 -1.61 -26.32 9.05
CA ALA A 149 -2.26 -26.61 7.78
C ALA A 149 -3.62 -25.91 7.62
N ILE A 150 -4.33 -25.62 8.71
CA ILE A 150 -5.63 -24.94 8.65
C ILE A 150 -5.52 -23.59 7.93
N PHE A 151 -4.42 -22.86 8.12
CA PHE A 151 -4.23 -21.53 7.52
C PHE A 151 -3.96 -21.61 6.01
N TYR A 152 -3.25 -22.66 5.59
CA TYR A 152 -2.90 -22.87 4.19
C TYR A 152 -4.06 -23.47 3.39
N ASP A 153 -4.78 -24.42 3.99
CA ASP A 153 -5.83 -25.18 3.31
C ASP A 153 -7.18 -24.46 3.30
N CYS A 154 -7.39 -23.49 4.19
CA CYS A 154 -8.67 -22.78 4.30
C CYS A 154 -9.11 -22.14 2.98
N GLN A 155 -8.18 -21.69 2.12
CA GLN A 155 -8.52 -21.16 0.78
C GLN A 155 -9.26 -22.18 -0.11
N TYR A 156 -9.05 -23.47 0.11
CA TYR A 156 -9.64 -24.57 -0.66
C TYR A 156 -10.65 -25.42 0.13
N LYS A 157 -10.55 -25.40 1.46
CA LYS A 157 -11.31 -26.25 2.39
C LYS A 157 -11.97 -25.44 3.51
N ALA A 158 -12.42 -24.22 3.23
CA ALA A 158 -12.94 -23.29 4.23
C ALA A 158 -14.03 -23.90 5.13
N VAL A 159 -14.96 -24.66 4.57
CA VAL A 159 -16.03 -25.33 5.33
C VAL A 159 -15.45 -26.40 6.26
N THR A 160 -14.54 -27.24 5.75
CA THR A 160 -13.90 -28.28 6.56
C THR A 160 -13.14 -27.70 7.75
N GLU A 161 -12.36 -26.63 7.55
CA GLU A 161 -11.57 -26.03 8.64
C GLU A 161 -12.47 -25.34 9.68
N TYR A 162 -13.58 -24.75 9.23
CA TYR A 162 -14.56 -24.15 10.14
C TYR A 162 -15.32 -25.21 10.95
N GLU A 163 -15.81 -26.28 10.30
CA GLU A 163 -16.51 -27.38 10.97
C GLU A 163 -15.58 -28.15 11.91
N LEU A 164 -14.31 -28.34 11.54
CA LEU A 164 -13.31 -28.97 12.39
C LEU A 164 -13.29 -28.29 13.76
N TYR A 165 -13.19 -26.96 13.80
CA TYR A 165 -13.22 -26.20 15.04
C TYR A 165 -14.50 -26.46 15.85
N GLN A 166 -15.67 -26.44 15.22
CA GLN A 166 -16.95 -26.69 15.90
C GLN A 166 -17.02 -28.09 16.54
N VAL A 167 -16.45 -29.09 15.86
CA VAL A 167 -16.39 -30.47 16.36
C VAL A 167 -15.40 -30.57 17.52
N LEU A 168 -14.24 -29.92 17.44
CA LEU A 168 -13.23 -29.92 18.51
C LEU A 168 -13.78 -29.36 19.83
N GLN A 169 -14.69 -28.38 19.77
CA GLN A 169 -15.38 -27.85 20.96
C GLN A 169 -16.25 -28.88 21.71
N ARG A 170 -16.51 -30.06 21.15
CA ARG A 170 -17.30 -31.13 21.78
C ARG A 170 -16.46 -32.08 22.62
N PHE A 171 -15.13 -31.98 22.56
CA PHE A 171 -14.20 -32.81 23.34
C PHE A 171 -13.65 -32.02 24.52
N SER A 172 -13.37 -32.68 25.65
CA SER A 172 -12.82 -32.01 26.84
C SER A 172 -11.33 -31.69 26.71
N THR A 173 -10.57 -32.48 25.94
CA THR A 173 -9.13 -32.28 25.74
C THR A 173 -8.80 -32.28 24.24
N VAL A 174 -8.27 -31.14 23.76
CA VAL A 174 -7.80 -30.99 22.39
C VAL A 174 -6.37 -30.46 22.41
N VAL A 175 -5.48 -31.15 21.70
CA VAL A 175 -4.06 -30.81 21.60
C VAL A 175 -3.75 -30.37 20.19
N TYR A 176 -3.44 -29.10 20.00
CA TYR A 176 -3.00 -28.56 18.72
C TYR A 176 -1.47 -28.68 18.62
N LEU A 177 -0.98 -29.64 17.83
CA LEU A 177 0.46 -29.84 17.64
C LEU A 177 0.99 -28.88 16.59
N SER A 178 1.96 -28.06 16.98
CA SER A 178 2.70 -27.19 16.06
C SER A 178 4.20 -27.26 16.31
N ALA A 179 5.00 -26.92 15.31
CA ALA A 179 6.44 -26.70 15.46
C ALA A 179 6.84 -25.25 15.11
N THR A 180 5.87 -24.37 14.87
CA THR A 180 6.10 -23.11 14.16
C THR A 180 5.69 -21.90 15.00
N PRO A 181 6.64 -21.08 15.48
CA PRO A 181 6.35 -19.99 16.42
C PRO A 181 5.59 -18.80 15.80
N TYR A 182 5.61 -18.62 14.47
CA TYR A 182 4.97 -17.47 13.81
C TYR A 182 3.43 -17.45 13.95
N LEU A 183 2.81 -18.60 14.24
CA LEU A 183 1.36 -18.76 14.38
C LEU A 183 0.79 -17.86 15.48
N GLU A 184 1.56 -17.60 16.54
CA GLU A 184 1.10 -16.87 17.73
C GLU A 184 0.46 -15.51 17.35
N SER A 185 1.12 -14.73 16.49
CA SER A 185 0.64 -13.41 16.05
C SER A 185 -0.68 -13.43 15.25
N TYR A 186 -1.02 -14.58 14.66
CA TYR A 186 -2.28 -14.77 13.94
C TYR A 186 -3.34 -15.35 14.85
N LEU A 187 -2.98 -16.30 15.71
CA LEU A 187 -3.90 -16.92 16.67
C LEU A 187 -4.49 -15.89 17.64
N ASP A 188 -3.70 -14.90 18.07
CA ASP A 188 -4.17 -13.77 18.88
C ASP A 188 -5.29 -12.94 18.19
N LYS A 189 -5.42 -13.02 16.86
CA LYS A 189 -6.45 -12.31 16.08
C LYS A 189 -7.71 -13.13 15.85
N ILE A 190 -7.72 -14.41 16.26
CA ILE A 190 -8.81 -15.35 16.01
C ILE A 190 -9.50 -15.60 17.35
N GLU A 191 -10.76 -15.18 17.46
CA GLU A 191 -11.57 -15.35 18.67
C GLU A 191 -11.57 -16.80 19.15
N GLN A 192 -11.55 -17.75 18.21
CA GLN A 192 -11.55 -19.20 18.43
C GLN A 192 -10.26 -19.73 19.10
N PHE A 193 -9.12 -19.04 18.97
CA PHE A 193 -7.82 -19.55 19.43
C PHE A 193 -7.07 -18.62 20.39
N LYS A 194 -7.45 -17.34 20.49
CA LYS A 194 -6.72 -16.31 21.27
C LYS A 194 -6.56 -16.63 22.76
N ASP A 195 -7.48 -17.41 23.31
CA ASP A 195 -7.51 -17.76 24.74
C ASP A 195 -6.81 -19.10 25.05
N LEU A 196 -6.30 -19.79 24.02
CA LEU A 196 -5.55 -21.04 24.23
C LEU A 196 -4.20 -20.76 24.91
N THR A 197 -3.85 -21.64 25.84
CA THR A 197 -2.51 -21.63 26.45
C THR A 197 -1.52 -22.34 25.53
N VAL A 198 -0.34 -21.73 25.32
CA VAL A 198 0.76 -22.31 24.55
C VAL A 198 1.75 -22.96 25.51
N TYR A 199 1.90 -24.27 25.40
CA TYR A 199 2.96 -25.03 26.05
C TYR A 199 4.12 -25.17 25.07
N GLU A 200 5.24 -24.52 25.36
CA GLU A 200 6.43 -24.54 24.51
C GLU A 200 7.50 -25.45 25.10
N LEU A 201 7.92 -26.44 24.31
CA LEU A 201 9.01 -27.36 24.68
C LEU A 201 10.37 -26.70 24.42
N LEU A 202 11.22 -26.61 25.45
CA LEU A 202 12.62 -26.22 25.32
C LEU A 202 13.49 -27.47 25.27
N TRP A 203 14.19 -27.64 24.16
CA TRP A 203 15.14 -28.72 23.93
C TRP A 203 16.56 -28.25 24.22
N SER A 204 17.45 -29.19 24.52
CA SER A 204 18.90 -28.91 24.66
C SER A 204 19.51 -28.38 23.36
N GLU A 205 20.63 -27.65 23.45
CA GLU A 205 21.28 -27.04 22.28
C GLU A 205 21.58 -28.06 21.17
N ALA A 206 21.99 -29.28 21.55
CA ALA A 206 22.27 -30.37 20.63
C ALA A 206 21.06 -30.76 19.75
N MET A 207 19.84 -30.67 20.29
CA MET A 207 18.60 -31.01 19.60
C MET A 207 18.01 -29.84 18.80
N THR A 208 18.49 -28.62 19.04
CA THR A 208 17.99 -27.39 18.40
C THR A 208 18.77 -26.95 17.15
N GLN A 209 19.62 -27.82 16.59
CA GLN A 209 20.39 -27.47 15.39
C GLN A 209 19.48 -27.08 14.22
N LEU A 210 19.59 -25.82 13.81
CA LEU A 210 18.87 -25.31 12.65
C LEU A 210 19.39 -25.98 11.37
N PRO A 211 18.51 -26.31 10.41
CA PRO A 211 18.94 -26.91 9.16
C PRO A 211 19.83 -25.94 8.37
N ASN A 212 20.84 -26.48 7.71
CA ASN A 212 21.79 -25.75 6.90
C ASN A 212 21.22 -25.54 5.49
N VAL A 213 20.99 -24.28 5.09
CA VAL A 213 20.40 -23.97 3.79
C VAL A 213 21.33 -23.06 2.99
N GLU A 214 21.73 -23.54 1.81
CA GLU A 214 22.36 -22.72 0.78
C GLU A 214 21.29 -21.93 0.02
N VAL A 215 21.38 -20.61 -0.02
CA VAL A 215 20.36 -19.72 -0.57
C VAL A 215 20.92 -19.05 -1.81
N VAL A 216 20.31 -19.32 -2.95
CA VAL A 216 20.76 -18.87 -4.27
C VAL A 216 19.64 -18.08 -4.92
N LYS A 217 19.90 -16.80 -5.19
CA LYS A 217 19.00 -15.99 -6.01
C LYS A 217 19.27 -16.34 -7.47
N SER A 218 18.22 -16.44 -8.29
CA SER A 218 18.48 -16.73 -9.70
C SER A 218 17.44 -16.17 -10.64
N LYS A 219 17.93 -15.49 -11.68
CA LYS A 219 17.11 -15.07 -12.83
C LYS A 219 16.90 -16.21 -13.84
N LYS A 220 17.62 -17.34 -13.73
CA LYS A 220 17.37 -18.54 -14.55
C LYS A 220 15.99 -19.12 -14.22
N SER A 221 15.34 -19.71 -15.22
CA SER A 221 14.09 -20.43 -15.01
C SER A 221 14.33 -21.69 -14.16
N VAL A 222 13.29 -22.17 -13.46
CA VAL A 222 13.39 -23.41 -12.67
C VAL A 222 13.79 -24.59 -13.54
N SER A 223 13.29 -24.64 -14.78
CA SER A 223 13.67 -25.68 -15.73
C SER A 223 15.15 -25.65 -16.13
N GLU A 224 15.78 -24.47 -16.23
CA GLU A 224 17.21 -24.36 -16.52
C GLU A 224 18.06 -24.77 -15.31
N LEU A 225 17.71 -24.30 -14.12
CA LEU A 225 18.41 -24.70 -12.89
C LEU A 225 18.36 -26.22 -12.67
N CYS A 226 17.19 -26.82 -12.89
CA CYS A 226 17.06 -28.27 -12.78
C CYS A 226 17.86 -29.01 -13.85
N SER A 227 17.96 -28.49 -15.08
CA SER A 227 18.81 -29.09 -16.12
C SER A 227 20.27 -29.16 -15.68
N ASP A 228 20.82 -28.04 -15.17
CA ASP A 228 22.20 -27.96 -14.69
C ASP A 228 22.45 -28.98 -13.55
N LEU A 229 21.47 -29.17 -12.65
CA LEU A 229 21.56 -30.14 -11.54
C LEU A 229 21.44 -31.59 -12.03
N ILE A 230 20.49 -31.89 -12.93
CA ILE A 230 20.28 -33.24 -13.46
C ILE A 230 21.54 -33.75 -14.17
N GLU A 231 22.20 -32.90 -14.96
CA GLU A 231 23.45 -33.25 -15.65
C GLU A 231 24.59 -33.58 -14.67
N LYS A 232 24.70 -32.82 -13.57
CA LYS A 232 25.65 -33.09 -12.48
C LYS A 232 25.41 -34.46 -11.84
N TYR A 233 24.16 -34.81 -11.52
CA TYR A 233 23.85 -36.11 -10.91
C TYR A 233 24.10 -37.28 -11.88
N ARG A 234 23.71 -37.13 -13.15
CA ARG A 234 23.97 -38.15 -14.18
C ARG A 234 25.47 -38.39 -14.43
N SER A 235 26.31 -37.37 -14.23
CA SER A 235 27.77 -37.48 -14.32
C SER A 235 28.46 -37.91 -13.01
N GLY A 236 27.69 -38.25 -11.97
CA GLY A 236 28.24 -38.67 -10.67
C GLY A 236 28.76 -37.53 -9.79
N ASN A 237 28.52 -36.28 -10.17
CA ASN A 237 28.98 -35.07 -9.50
C ASN A 237 27.84 -34.35 -8.77
N GLY A 238 27.01 -35.11 -8.05
CA GLY A 238 25.96 -34.55 -7.19
C GLY A 238 26.53 -33.68 -6.07
N LYS A 239 25.66 -33.15 -5.20
CA LYS A 239 26.11 -32.31 -4.07
C LYS A 239 27.09 -33.09 -3.19
N SER A 240 28.22 -32.47 -2.83
CA SER A 240 29.19 -33.07 -1.92
C SER A 240 29.17 -32.42 -0.53
N THR A 241 29.55 -33.19 0.48
CA THR A 241 29.80 -32.72 1.85
C THR A 241 30.94 -33.52 2.47
N ILE A 242 31.54 -33.02 3.56
CA ILE A 242 32.60 -33.69 4.29
C ILE A 242 32.09 -34.01 5.69
N VAL A 243 32.09 -35.27 6.08
CA VAL A 243 31.72 -35.73 7.43
C VAL A 243 32.91 -36.53 7.98
N ASN A 244 33.42 -36.12 9.14
CA ASN A 244 34.59 -36.74 9.79
C ASN A 244 35.81 -36.92 8.87
N GLY A 245 36.06 -35.95 7.98
CA GLY A 245 37.18 -35.97 7.02
C GLY A 245 36.96 -36.81 5.76
N GLN A 246 35.81 -37.50 5.63
CA GLN A 246 35.45 -38.26 4.44
C GLN A 246 34.47 -37.49 3.56
N THR A 247 34.75 -37.46 2.25
CA THR A 247 33.89 -36.81 1.26
C THR A 247 32.73 -37.73 0.86
N PHE A 248 31.51 -37.24 1.01
CA PHE A 248 30.28 -37.89 0.54
C PHE A 248 29.72 -37.12 -0.65
N ILE A 249 29.25 -37.84 -1.67
CA ILE A 249 28.57 -37.28 -2.84
C ILE A 249 27.15 -37.82 -2.87
N ALA A 250 26.17 -36.94 -3.05
CA ALA A 250 24.76 -37.29 -3.18
C ALA A 250 24.51 -37.96 -4.54
N LYS A 251 23.90 -39.14 -4.51
CA LYS A 251 23.48 -39.93 -5.67
C LYS A 251 22.00 -39.71 -5.99
N GLU A 252 21.26 -39.15 -5.06
CA GLU A 252 19.82 -38.90 -5.16
C GLU A 252 19.50 -37.42 -4.91
N ALA A 253 18.53 -36.89 -5.65
CA ALA A 253 18.07 -35.51 -5.52
C ALA A 253 16.56 -35.45 -5.33
N VAL A 254 16.13 -34.67 -4.34
CA VAL A 254 14.71 -34.37 -4.09
C VAL A 254 14.44 -32.91 -4.47
N PHE A 255 13.65 -32.71 -5.52
CA PHE A 255 13.27 -31.39 -6.03
C PHE A 255 11.86 -31.01 -5.55
N TYR A 256 11.79 -30.00 -4.68
CA TYR A 256 10.55 -29.41 -4.20
C TYR A 256 10.10 -28.30 -5.15
N ILE A 257 9.16 -28.65 -6.05
CA ILE A 257 8.63 -27.78 -7.12
C ILE A 257 7.10 -27.85 -7.07
N ASN A 258 6.45 -26.80 -6.56
CA ASN A 258 4.99 -26.77 -6.44
C ASN A 258 4.25 -26.46 -7.75
N SER A 259 4.61 -27.15 -8.83
CA SER A 259 3.98 -27.02 -10.15
C SER A 259 4.20 -28.27 -11.00
N VAL A 260 3.15 -29.09 -11.18
CA VAL A 260 3.19 -30.26 -12.09
C VAL A 260 3.47 -29.83 -13.53
N ALA A 261 3.07 -28.61 -13.91
CA ALA A 261 3.37 -28.06 -15.23
C ALA A 261 4.88 -27.80 -15.42
N GLU A 262 5.59 -27.32 -14.39
CA GLU A 262 7.04 -27.14 -14.46
C GLU A 262 7.78 -28.48 -14.40
N ILE A 263 7.34 -29.43 -13.55
CA ILE A 263 7.89 -30.80 -13.51
C ILE A 263 7.81 -31.45 -14.89
N LYS A 264 6.66 -31.34 -15.57
CA LYS A 264 6.44 -31.81 -16.94
C LYS A 264 7.45 -31.19 -17.93
N LYS A 265 7.75 -29.89 -17.81
CA LYS A 265 8.77 -29.22 -18.66
C LYS A 265 10.17 -29.76 -18.40
N ILE A 266 10.53 -29.95 -17.12
CA ILE A 266 11.85 -30.48 -16.71
C ILE A 266 12.07 -31.89 -17.24
N ILE A 267 11.09 -32.78 -17.08
CA ILE A 267 11.18 -34.16 -17.55
C ILE A 267 11.41 -34.21 -19.07
N ARG A 268 10.65 -33.41 -19.84
CA ARG A 268 10.80 -33.32 -21.30
C ARG A 268 12.14 -32.76 -21.72
N LYS A 269 12.53 -31.62 -21.14
CA LYS A 269 13.76 -30.92 -21.51
C LYS A 269 15.01 -31.78 -21.29
N ASN A 270 14.99 -32.62 -20.25
CA ASN A 270 16.14 -33.44 -19.86
C ASN A 270 16.02 -34.91 -20.28
N ASN A 271 14.97 -35.28 -21.03
CA ASN A 271 14.68 -36.66 -21.42
C ASN A 271 14.78 -37.63 -20.23
N LEU A 272 14.14 -37.27 -19.10
CA LEU A 272 14.12 -38.13 -17.93
C LEU A 272 13.16 -39.30 -18.15
N LYS A 273 13.57 -40.50 -17.73
CA LYS A 273 12.79 -41.72 -17.89
C LYS A 273 12.02 -42.11 -16.61
N PRO A 274 10.94 -42.90 -16.70
CA PRO A 274 10.21 -43.34 -15.51
C PRO A 274 11.05 -44.14 -14.51
N GLU A 275 12.10 -44.84 -14.93
CA GLU A 275 13.00 -45.61 -14.05
C GLU A 275 13.90 -44.74 -13.17
N GLU A 276 14.27 -43.54 -13.61
CA GLU A 276 15.11 -42.61 -12.85
C GLU A 276 14.30 -41.57 -12.06
N VAL A 277 12.97 -41.47 -12.31
CA VAL A 277 12.09 -40.45 -11.74
C VAL A 277 10.96 -41.01 -10.89
N ILE A 278 10.71 -40.35 -9.76
CA ILE A 278 9.44 -40.43 -9.04
C ILE A 278 8.78 -39.04 -8.95
N ILE A 279 7.46 -38.98 -9.17
CA ILE A 279 6.67 -37.74 -9.06
C ILE A 279 5.64 -37.92 -7.95
N ILE A 280 5.68 -37.06 -6.94
CA ILE A 280 4.77 -37.09 -5.80
C ILE A 280 3.95 -35.80 -5.79
N CYS A 281 2.66 -35.93 -6.08
CA CYS A 281 1.71 -34.82 -6.09
C CYS A 281 0.29 -35.28 -5.75
N SER A 282 -0.61 -34.36 -5.40
CA SER A 282 -2.01 -34.70 -5.13
C SER A 282 -2.72 -35.28 -6.36
N ALA A 283 -3.54 -36.32 -6.17
CA ALA A 283 -4.35 -36.99 -7.20
C ALA A 283 -5.57 -36.18 -7.68
N LYS A 284 -5.43 -34.86 -7.85
CA LYS A 284 -6.47 -34.01 -8.45
C LYS A 284 -6.57 -34.30 -9.94
N THR A 285 -7.79 -34.22 -10.50
CA THR A 285 -8.07 -34.47 -11.93
C THR A 285 -7.14 -33.69 -12.86
N GLU A 286 -6.89 -32.41 -12.56
CA GLU A 286 -5.95 -31.59 -13.35
C GLU A 286 -4.51 -32.10 -13.35
N ASN A 287 -4.03 -32.63 -12.23
CA ASN A 287 -2.67 -33.17 -12.14
C ASN A 287 -2.56 -34.50 -12.88
N LEU A 288 -3.58 -35.36 -12.76
CA LEU A 288 -3.66 -36.60 -13.52
C LEU A 288 -3.64 -36.32 -15.04
N HIS A 289 -4.45 -35.39 -15.53
CA HIS A 289 -4.42 -34.99 -16.94
C HIS A 289 -3.06 -34.45 -17.40
N LYS A 290 -2.34 -33.72 -16.54
CA LYS A 290 -0.98 -33.22 -16.86
C LYS A 290 0.02 -34.38 -16.99
N LEU A 291 -0.08 -35.41 -16.14
CA LEU A 291 0.75 -36.61 -16.20
C LEU A 291 0.36 -37.54 -17.36
N ASP A 292 -0.91 -37.65 -17.70
CA ASP A 292 -1.39 -38.38 -18.88
C ASP A 292 -0.89 -37.72 -20.16
N SER A 293 -0.95 -36.38 -20.24
CA SER A 293 -0.35 -35.63 -21.35
C SER A 293 1.18 -35.75 -21.36
N LEU A 294 1.84 -35.81 -20.20
CA LEU A 294 3.27 -36.11 -20.16
C LEU A 294 3.55 -37.48 -20.77
N SER A 295 2.74 -38.48 -20.41
CA SER A 295 2.91 -39.85 -20.87
C SER A 295 2.67 -40.00 -22.37
N ARG A 296 1.63 -39.33 -22.91
CA ARG A 296 1.37 -39.31 -24.35
C ARG A 296 2.50 -38.64 -25.14
N ASP A 297 2.97 -37.48 -24.69
CA ASP A 297 3.95 -36.70 -25.44
C ASP A 297 5.37 -37.32 -25.36
N THR A 298 5.65 -38.18 -24.38
CA THR A 298 6.95 -38.86 -24.22
C THR A 298 6.93 -40.32 -24.68
N GLY A 299 5.75 -40.91 -24.88
CA GLY A 299 5.58 -42.35 -25.13
C GLY A 299 5.89 -43.24 -23.93
N MET A 300 6.11 -42.67 -22.74
CA MET A 300 6.50 -43.39 -21.52
C MET A 300 5.46 -43.18 -20.41
N LYS A 301 5.20 -44.19 -19.58
CA LYS A 301 4.15 -44.07 -18.55
C LYS A 301 4.65 -43.37 -17.29
N PHE A 302 4.16 -42.15 -17.04
CA PHE A 302 4.39 -41.41 -15.80
C PHE A 302 3.12 -41.41 -14.93
N ASN A 303 3.24 -41.90 -13.70
CA ASN A 303 2.16 -41.90 -12.72
C ASN A 303 2.61 -41.18 -11.44
N ILE A 304 1.64 -40.88 -10.57
CA ILE A 304 1.94 -40.47 -9.20
C ILE A 304 2.61 -41.67 -8.51
N GLY A 305 3.80 -41.45 -7.97
CA GLY A 305 4.57 -42.44 -7.23
C GLY A 305 4.37 -42.35 -5.72
N ASP A 306 4.85 -43.38 -5.03
CA ASP A 306 4.84 -43.51 -3.57
C ASP A 306 6.22 -43.17 -2.98
N ILE A 307 6.24 -42.47 -1.85
CA ILE A 307 7.50 -42.25 -1.12
C ILE A 307 8.06 -43.63 -0.71
N PRO A 308 9.31 -43.96 -1.07
CA PRO A 308 9.90 -45.25 -0.70
C PRO A 308 9.94 -45.43 0.83
N LYS A 309 9.60 -46.63 1.30
CA LYS A 309 9.66 -46.99 2.71
C LYS A 309 11.11 -47.21 3.16
N LYS A 310 11.34 -47.25 4.47
CA LYS A 310 12.64 -47.60 5.05
C LYS A 310 13.10 -48.96 4.51
N GLY A 311 14.26 -48.97 3.84
CA GLY A 311 14.87 -50.16 3.23
C GLY A 311 14.49 -50.41 1.75
N GLU A 312 13.58 -49.63 1.17
CA GLU A 312 13.28 -49.70 -0.27
C GLU A 312 14.30 -48.91 -1.09
N THR A 313 14.48 -49.27 -2.36
CA THR A 313 15.39 -48.57 -3.27
C THR A 313 14.79 -47.24 -3.72
N HIS A 314 15.61 -46.19 -3.69
CA HIS A 314 15.24 -44.86 -4.15
C HIS A 314 15.65 -44.63 -5.60
N LYS A 315 14.84 -43.88 -6.34
CA LYS A 315 15.19 -43.41 -7.68
C LYS A 315 16.08 -42.16 -7.58
N MET A 316 16.89 -41.93 -8.61
CA MET A 316 17.83 -40.81 -8.66
C MET A 316 17.16 -39.45 -8.48
N PHE A 317 15.98 -39.24 -9.08
CA PHE A 317 15.27 -37.96 -9.03
C PHE A 317 13.87 -38.10 -8.46
N THR A 318 13.57 -37.32 -7.42
CA THR A 318 12.25 -37.23 -6.81
C THR A 318 11.70 -35.82 -7.00
N PHE A 319 10.56 -35.66 -7.68
CA PHE A 319 9.87 -34.38 -7.83
C PHE A 319 8.65 -34.31 -6.93
N CYS A 320 8.55 -33.22 -6.18
CA CYS A 320 7.64 -33.09 -5.05
C CYS A 320 6.86 -31.76 -5.11
N THR A 321 5.53 -31.81 -5.07
CA THR A 321 4.68 -30.60 -4.90
C THR A 321 4.37 -30.34 -3.41
N SER A 322 3.58 -29.30 -3.11
CA SER A 322 3.22 -28.96 -1.71
C SER A 322 2.53 -30.07 -0.92
N THR A 323 2.05 -31.11 -1.60
CA THR A 323 1.49 -32.32 -0.98
C THR A 323 2.47 -33.00 0.00
N VAL A 324 3.78 -32.83 -0.19
CA VAL A 324 4.81 -33.43 0.68
C VAL A 324 5.55 -32.42 1.56
N TYR A 325 5.22 -31.12 1.48
CA TYR A 325 5.88 -30.12 2.34
C TYR A 325 5.53 -30.37 3.82
N VAL A 326 4.33 -30.90 4.03
CA VAL A 326 3.78 -31.23 5.35
C VAL A 326 3.42 -32.72 5.38
N GLY A 327 4.01 -33.47 6.31
CA GLY A 327 3.59 -34.84 6.64
C GLY A 327 4.13 -35.97 5.73
N ALA A 328 5.28 -35.80 5.07
CA ALA A 328 5.96 -36.85 4.30
C ALA A 328 7.35 -37.13 4.91
N ASP A 329 7.70 -38.39 5.15
CA ASP A 329 9.02 -38.77 5.67
C ASP A 329 9.81 -39.52 4.59
N PHE A 330 11.03 -39.07 4.31
CA PHE A 330 11.94 -39.67 3.34
C PHE A 330 13.01 -40.49 4.09
N TYR A 331 13.18 -41.74 3.65
CA TYR A 331 14.13 -42.70 4.23
C TYR A 331 15.29 -43.01 3.29
N SER A 332 15.82 -42.00 2.61
CA SER A 332 17.02 -42.16 1.79
C SER A 332 18.28 -42.02 2.64
N THR A 333 19.28 -42.86 2.37
CA THR A 333 20.61 -42.80 2.99
C THR A 333 21.54 -41.80 2.29
N ASN A 334 21.15 -41.16 1.18
CA ASN A 334 22.06 -40.35 0.38
C ASN A 334 21.41 -39.21 -0.43
N ALA A 335 20.13 -38.91 -0.21
CA ALA A 335 19.42 -37.86 -0.92
C ALA A 335 19.73 -36.45 -0.40
N TYR A 336 19.89 -35.51 -1.33
CA TYR A 336 20.01 -34.07 -1.06
C TYR A 336 18.78 -33.30 -1.57
N SER A 337 18.37 -32.26 -0.83
CA SER A 337 17.13 -31.51 -1.08
C SER A 337 17.37 -30.18 -1.82
N TYR A 338 16.61 -29.94 -2.88
CA TYR A 338 16.59 -28.69 -3.66
C TYR A 338 15.19 -28.09 -3.68
N ILE A 339 15.08 -26.81 -3.34
CA ILE A 339 13.81 -26.12 -3.13
C ILE A 339 13.73 -24.93 -4.08
N PHE A 340 12.60 -24.76 -4.76
CA PHE A 340 12.43 -23.69 -5.76
C PHE A 340 11.25 -22.79 -5.41
N ALA A 341 11.56 -21.54 -5.06
CA ALA A 341 10.60 -20.51 -4.76
C ALA A 341 10.55 -19.45 -5.87
N ASN A 342 9.38 -19.24 -6.47
CA ASN A 342 9.18 -18.18 -7.45
C ASN A 342 7.90 -17.38 -7.12
N PRO A 343 8.01 -16.21 -6.47
CA PRO A 343 6.84 -15.39 -6.08
C PRO A 343 6.07 -14.80 -7.26
N GLN A 344 6.61 -14.90 -8.49
CA GLN A 344 5.91 -14.47 -9.71
C GLN A 344 4.91 -15.52 -10.20
N VAL A 345 5.03 -16.76 -9.73
CA VAL A 345 4.11 -17.86 -10.02
C VAL A 345 3.41 -18.20 -8.70
N SER A 346 2.12 -17.92 -8.59
CA SER A 346 1.38 -18.02 -7.33
C SER A 346 1.55 -19.36 -6.63
N CYS A 347 1.48 -20.47 -7.37
CA CYS A 347 1.65 -21.80 -6.79
C CYS A 347 3.08 -22.09 -6.33
N MET A 348 4.11 -21.42 -6.84
CA MET A 348 5.51 -21.63 -6.46
C MET A 348 5.99 -20.65 -5.39
N THR A 349 5.08 -19.87 -4.79
CA THR A 349 5.41 -19.03 -3.65
C THR A 349 5.45 -19.92 -2.40
N ILE A 350 6.63 -20.02 -1.78
CA ILE A 350 6.85 -20.84 -0.58
C ILE A 350 6.97 -19.92 0.63
N ASP A 351 6.35 -20.27 1.74
CA ASP A 351 6.55 -19.56 3.00
C ASP A 351 7.84 -20.03 3.66
N VAL A 352 8.97 -19.47 3.20
CA VAL A 352 10.33 -19.78 3.66
C VAL A 352 10.56 -19.66 5.16
N SER A 353 9.72 -18.92 5.87
CA SER A 353 9.82 -18.82 7.33
C SER A 353 9.26 -20.04 8.06
N VAL A 354 8.55 -20.93 7.34
CA VAL A 354 7.80 -22.06 7.90
C VAL A 354 8.09 -23.35 7.15
N ASP A 355 7.85 -23.33 5.84
CA ASP A 355 7.91 -24.50 4.96
C ASP A 355 9.33 -25.06 4.87
N LEU A 356 10.36 -24.20 4.95
CA LEU A 356 11.74 -24.61 4.74
C LEU A 356 12.23 -25.57 5.82
N GLN A 357 12.04 -25.22 7.10
CA GLN A 357 12.38 -26.09 8.22
C GLN A 357 11.61 -27.42 8.13
N GLN A 358 10.32 -27.33 7.77
CA GLN A 358 9.46 -28.51 7.62
C GLN A 358 9.88 -29.42 6.48
N ILE A 359 10.35 -28.86 5.35
CA ILE A 359 10.84 -29.60 4.18
C ILE A 359 12.17 -30.28 4.51
N VAL A 360 13.13 -29.54 5.06
CA VAL A 360 14.48 -30.07 5.32
C VAL A 360 14.43 -31.17 6.38
N GLY A 361 13.64 -30.99 7.44
CA GLY A 361 13.49 -31.97 8.51
C GLY A 361 12.77 -33.27 8.13
N ARG A 362 12.48 -33.53 6.84
CA ARG A 362 11.83 -34.78 6.38
C ARG A 362 12.78 -35.89 5.97
N GLN A 363 14.07 -35.61 5.80
CA GLN A 363 15.05 -36.68 5.65
C GLN A 363 15.35 -37.25 7.04
N ARG A 364 14.84 -38.47 7.32
CA ARG A 364 14.82 -39.00 8.70
C ARG A 364 16.06 -39.80 9.10
N LEU A 365 16.70 -40.45 8.13
CA LEU A 365 17.80 -41.38 8.39
C LEU A 365 19.04 -40.63 8.87
N GLU A 366 19.60 -41.10 9.98
CA GLU A 366 20.83 -40.56 10.56
C GLU A 366 22.03 -40.81 9.66
N GLU A 367 22.00 -41.94 8.96
CA GLU A 367 23.03 -42.38 8.04
C GLU A 367 23.12 -41.49 6.79
N ASN A 368 22.11 -40.64 6.55
CA ASN A 368 22.14 -39.68 5.46
C ASN A 368 22.96 -38.44 5.86
N PRO A 369 24.15 -38.23 5.25
CA PRO A 369 25.02 -37.09 5.58
C PRO A 369 24.41 -35.73 5.20
N PHE A 370 23.28 -35.73 4.46
CA PHE A 370 22.58 -34.53 4.00
C PHE A 370 21.25 -34.27 4.73
N ARG A 371 20.88 -35.05 5.76
CA ARG A 371 19.54 -35.05 6.38
C ARG A 371 19.03 -33.69 6.88
N ASN A 372 19.94 -32.76 7.22
CA ASN A 372 19.61 -31.41 7.67
C ASN A 372 20.17 -30.33 6.72
N SER A 373 20.32 -30.64 5.43
CA SER A 373 20.89 -29.72 4.44
C SER A 373 20.04 -29.60 3.18
N ALA A 374 19.95 -28.38 2.63
CA ALA A 374 19.26 -28.13 1.37
C ALA A 374 19.82 -26.90 0.62
N THR A 375 19.45 -26.78 -0.65
CA THR A 375 19.65 -25.56 -1.44
C THR A 375 18.30 -24.95 -1.83
N LEU A 376 18.07 -23.68 -1.47
CA LEU A 376 16.91 -22.88 -1.83
C LEU A 376 17.26 -21.95 -3.00
N TYR A 377 16.63 -22.17 -4.15
CA TYR A 377 16.62 -21.23 -5.26
C TYR A 377 15.42 -20.30 -5.15
N PHE A 378 15.64 -18.98 -5.20
CA PHE A 378 14.55 -18.01 -5.13
C PHE A 378 14.65 -16.85 -6.12
N ARG A 379 13.52 -16.17 -6.32
CA ARG A 379 13.42 -14.87 -7.00
C ARG A 379 12.77 -13.84 -6.11
N THR A 380 13.12 -12.57 -6.31
CA THR A 380 12.41 -11.44 -5.69
C THR A 380 11.32 -10.89 -6.60
N LYS A 381 10.30 -10.27 -6.01
CA LYS A 381 9.23 -9.57 -6.71
C LYS A 381 9.10 -8.17 -6.11
N LYS A 382 9.09 -7.11 -6.93
CA LYS A 382 8.83 -5.76 -6.41
C LYS A 382 7.44 -5.71 -5.78
N ALA A 383 7.35 -5.15 -4.58
CA ALA A 383 6.07 -4.93 -3.92
C ALA A 383 5.19 -4.02 -4.79
N LYS A 384 3.96 -4.45 -5.04
CA LYS A 384 2.95 -3.72 -5.82
C LYS A 384 1.87 -3.12 -4.93
N ILE A 385 1.64 -3.74 -3.77
CA ILE A 385 0.53 -3.43 -2.87
C ILE A 385 1.13 -2.97 -1.55
N THR A 386 0.73 -1.79 -1.07
CA THR A 386 1.17 -1.28 0.23
C THR A 386 0.39 -1.93 1.38
N LYS A 387 0.90 -1.79 2.61
CA LYS A 387 0.15 -2.24 3.80
C LYS A 387 -1.22 -1.56 3.89
N ASN A 388 -1.32 -0.29 3.51
CA ASN A 388 -2.59 0.44 3.53
C ASN A 388 -3.59 -0.12 2.51
N ASP A 389 -3.11 -0.52 1.33
CA ASP A 389 -3.93 -1.14 0.30
C ASP A 389 -4.47 -2.51 0.76
N LEU A 390 -3.65 -3.31 1.47
CA LEU A 390 -4.11 -4.55 2.10
C LEU A 390 -5.22 -4.27 3.12
N GLU A 391 -5.01 -3.35 4.06
CA GLU A 391 -6.01 -3.06 5.11
C GLU A 391 -7.33 -2.54 4.51
N ASN A 392 -7.25 -1.71 3.45
CA ASN A 392 -8.44 -1.28 2.72
C ASN A 392 -9.14 -2.47 2.03
N SER A 393 -8.40 -3.34 1.36
CA SER A 393 -8.95 -4.53 0.69
C SER A 393 -9.61 -5.49 1.68
N VAL A 394 -9.00 -5.72 2.84
CA VAL A 394 -9.57 -6.56 3.91
C VAL A 394 -10.83 -5.92 4.49
N ARG A 395 -10.84 -4.60 4.71
CA ARG A 395 -12.03 -3.87 5.17
C ARG A 395 -13.19 -4.01 4.18
N GLU A 396 -12.96 -3.75 2.90
CA GLU A 396 -13.98 -3.88 1.86
C GLU A 396 -14.53 -5.30 1.75
N LYS A 397 -13.67 -6.32 1.87
CA LYS A 397 -14.08 -7.72 1.83
C LYS A 397 -14.88 -8.13 3.06
N ASN A 398 -14.54 -7.60 4.24
CA ASN A 398 -15.34 -7.77 5.46
C ASN A 398 -16.71 -7.11 5.34
N GLU A 399 -16.81 -5.89 4.79
CA GLU A 399 -18.11 -5.24 4.54
C GLU A 399 -18.98 -6.07 3.59
N LYS A 400 -18.41 -6.59 2.49
CA LYS A 400 -19.12 -7.48 1.56
C LYS A 400 -19.59 -8.77 2.25
N THR A 401 -18.73 -9.34 3.10
CA THR A 401 -19.04 -10.55 3.89
C THR A 401 -20.26 -10.31 4.78
N ASN A 402 -20.28 -9.22 5.54
CA ASN A 402 -21.39 -8.88 6.43
C ASN A 402 -22.69 -8.65 5.64
N ARG A 403 -22.63 -7.86 4.55
CA ARG A 403 -23.79 -7.64 3.68
C ARG A 403 -24.33 -8.96 3.12
N GLN A 404 -23.47 -9.90 2.75
CA GLN A 404 -23.90 -11.18 2.19
C GLN A 404 -24.58 -12.07 3.24
N ILE A 405 -24.09 -12.07 4.48
CA ILE A 405 -24.73 -12.77 5.60
C ILE A 405 -26.09 -12.12 5.93
N GLU A 406 -26.16 -10.80 6.02
CA GLU A 406 -27.40 -10.04 6.26
C GLU A 406 -28.44 -10.31 5.16
N ASN A 407 -28.03 -10.24 3.89
CA ASN A 407 -28.89 -10.52 2.74
C ASN A 407 -29.44 -11.95 2.78
N TYR A 408 -28.60 -12.94 3.11
CA TYR A 408 -29.06 -14.32 3.26
C TYR A 408 -30.07 -14.47 4.40
N ASN A 409 -29.81 -13.84 5.53
CA ASN A 409 -30.71 -13.92 6.70
C ASN A 409 -32.06 -13.24 6.45
N ALA A 410 -32.08 -12.13 5.69
CA ALA A 410 -33.29 -11.37 5.37
C ALA A 410 -34.07 -11.93 4.17
N ALA A 411 -33.45 -12.75 3.31
CA ALA A 411 -34.09 -13.24 2.10
C ALA A 411 -35.26 -14.19 2.39
N PRO A 412 -36.44 -13.98 1.76
CA PRO A 412 -37.57 -14.91 1.88
C PRO A 412 -37.32 -16.24 1.13
N ASN A 413 -36.53 -16.20 0.06
CA ASN A 413 -36.18 -17.38 -0.74
C ASN A 413 -34.69 -17.72 -0.59
N LYS A 414 -34.36 -18.41 0.51
CA LYS A 414 -32.99 -18.71 0.92
C LYS A 414 -32.26 -19.68 -0.02
N ASP A 415 -32.98 -20.58 -0.69
CA ASP A 415 -32.40 -21.61 -1.55
C ASP A 415 -31.76 -21.03 -2.82
N ASP A 416 -32.37 -20.02 -3.44
CA ASP A 416 -31.81 -19.37 -4.63
C ASP A 416 -30.55 -18.57 -4.29
N GLN A 417 -30.53 -17.88 -3.15
CA GLN A 417 -29.35 -17.16 -2.65
C GLN A 417 -28.20 -18.12 -2.35
N LEU A 418 -28.50 -19.29 -1.76
CA LEU A 418 -27.50 -20.34 -1.52
C LEU A 418 -26.91 -20.85 -2.83
N ARG A 419 -27.72 -21.14 -3.84
CA ARG A 419 -27.24 -21.62 -5.15
C ARG A 419 -26.30 -20.62 -5.82
N LEU A 420 -26.63 -19.33 -5.78
CA LEU A 420 -25.75 -18.28 -6.32
C LEU A 420 -24.41 -18.25 -5.59
N MET A 421 -24.46 -18.33 -4.26
CA MET A 421 -23.27 -18.29 -3.43
C MET A 421 -22.39 -19.54 -3.58
N GLU A 422 -22.99 -20.73 -3.70
CA GLU A 422 -22.28 -21.97 -4.00
C GLU A 422 -21.60 -21.90 -5.36
N ASN A 423 -22.26 -21.34 -6.38
CA ASN A 423 -21.69 -21.15 -7.72
C ASN A 423 -20.53 -20.16 -7.70
N ASP A 424 -20.64 -19.06 -6.96
CA ASP A 424 -19.57 -18.08 -6.80
C ASP A 424 -18.35 -18.69 -6.09
N ILE A 425 -18.55 -19.40 -4.98
CA ILE A 425 -17.47 -20.09 -4.26
C ILE A 425 -16.83 -21.16 -5.15
N ARG A 426 -17.63 -21.90 -5.93
CA ARG A 426 -17.12 -22.95 -6.83
C ARG A 426 -16.29 -22.39 -7.98
N SER A 427 -16.67 -21.23 -8.52
CA SER A 427 -16.03 -20.62 -9.69
C SER A 427 -14.82 -19.75 -9.33
N GLU A 428 -14.93 -18.96 -8.26
CA GLU A 428 -13.92 -17.95 -7.90
C GLU A 428 -13.23 -18.22 -6.55
N GLY A 429 -13.69 -19.22 -5.79
CA GLY A 429 -13.25 -19.46 -4.42
C GLY A 429 -13.72 -18.36 -3.47
N HIS A 430 -12.96 -18.12 -2.40
CA HIS A 430 -13.27 -17.08 -1.41
C HIS A 430 -12.62 -15.73 -1.74
N LYS A 431 -12.54 -15.34 -3.01
CA LYS A 431 -11.88 -14.06 -3.41
C LYS A 431 -12.69 -12.83 -3.04
N LYS A 432 -14.03 -12.89 -3.13
CA LYS A 432 -14.93 -11.75 -2.97
C LYS A 432 -15.41 -11.51 -1.52
N HIS A 433 -15.47 -12.56 -0.71
CA HIS A 433 -15.99 -12.54 0.66
C HIS A 433 -15.36 -13.65 1.52
N TYR A 434 -15.48 -13.54 2.84
CA TYR A 434 -15.00 -14.49 3.85
C TYR A 434 -16.07 -15.46 4.35
N CYS A 435 -17.19 -15.58 3.63
CA CYS A 435 -18.28 -16.46 4.03
C CYS A 435 -17.99 -17.94 3.71
N CYS A 436 -18.50 -18.83 4.56
CA CYS A 436 -18.66 -20.26 4.30
C CYS A 436 -20.10 -20.71 4.57
N ILE A 437 -20.52 -21.77 3.88
CA ILE A 437 -21.86 -22.36 3.99
C ILE A 437 -21.72 -23.62 4.85
N ILE A 438 -22.41 -23.65 5.99
CA ILE A 438 -22.37 -24.75 6.96
C ILE A 438 -23.77 -25.36 7.15
N LYS A 439 -23.82 -26.59 7.67
CA LYS A 439 -25.06 -27.25 8.07
C LYS A 439 -25.04 -27.59 9.56
N ASP A 440 -26.09 -27.20 10.28
CA ASP A 440 -26.23 -27.53 11.69
C ASP A 440 -26.63 -29.00 11.92
N ALA A 441 -26.95 -29.35 13.17
CA ALA A 441 -27.35 -30.71 13.54
C ALA A 441 -28.72 -31.11 12.97
N ASP A 442 -29.60 -30.13 12.77
CA ASP A 442 -30.96 -30.31 12.22
C ASP A 442 -30.98 -30.21 10.69
N ASN A 443 -29.79 -30.16 10.07
CA ASN A 443 -29.57 -30.06 8.63
C ASN A 443 -30.02 -28.70 8.03
N ASN A 444 -30.22 -27.67 8.86
CA ASN A 444 -30.46 -26.32 8.37
C ASN A 444 -29.15 -25.70 7.89
N VAL A 445 -29.24 -24.97 6.78
CA VAL A 445 -28.09 -24.31 6.16
C VAL A 445 -27.91 -22.93 6.77
N HIS A 446 -26.66 -22.58 7.10
CA HIS A 446 -26.28 -21.27 7.60
C HIS A 446 -25.11 -20.70 6.80
N VAL A 447 -25.11 -19.39 6.60
CA VAL A 447 -23.99 -18.64 6.02
C VAL A 447 -23.28 -17.90 7.14
N VAL A 448 -22.01 -18.21 7.36
CA VAL A 448 -21.22 -17.66 8.47
C VAL A 448 -19.89 -17.11 7.97
N LYS A 449 -19.30 -16.18 8.73
CA LYS A 449 -17.95 -15.67 8.48
C LYS A 449 -16.92 -16.70 8.95
N ASN A 450 -15.89 -16.94 8.14
CA ASN A 450 -14.71 -17.71 8.52
C ASN A 450 -13.49 -16.79 8.61
N ASP A 451 -13.08 -16.43 9.83
CA ASP A 451 -11.95 -15.53 10.10
C ASP A 451 -10.60 -16.10 9.66
N ILE A 452 -10.48 -17.42 9.53
CA ILE A 452 -9.26 -18.08 9.05
C ILE A 452 -8.96 -17.67 7.59
N LEU A 453 -10.00 -17.40 6.78
CA LEU A 453 -9.82 -16.92 5.40
C LEU A 453 -9.18 -15.53 5.35
N GLU A 454 -9.54 -14.64 6.27
CA GLU A 454 -8.93 -13.31 6.36
C GLU A 454 -7.43 -13.42 6.68
N ILE A 455 -7.07 -14.31 7.61
CA ILE A 455 -5.69 -14.54 7.99
C ILE A 455 -4.89 -15.18 6.86
N ALA A 456 -5.48 -16.12 6.12
CA ALA A 456 -4.86 -16.71 4.95
C ALA A 456 -4.53 -15.64 3.88
N ASP A 457 -5.44 -14.68 3.65
CA ASP A 457 -5.19 -13.54 2.74
C ASP A 457 -4.05 -12.64 3.24
N ARG A 458 -4.07 -12.27 4.53
CA ARG A 458 -3.01 -11.45 5.15
C ARG A 458 -1.65 -12.15 5.05
N ARG A 459 -1.60 -13.45 5.31
CA ARG A 459 -0.37 -14.25 5.21
C ARG A 459 0.13 -14.33 3.77
N ALA A 460 -0.76 -14.59 2.82
CA ALA A 460 -0.40 -14.65 1.40
C ALA A 460 0.20 -13.30 0.92
N TRP A 461 -0.34 -12.18 1.40
CA TRP A 461 0.22 -10.86 1.13
C TRP A 461 1.58 -10.66 1.81
N GLU A 462 1.75 -11.01 3.08
CA GLU A 462 3.03 -10.87 3.78
C GLU A 462 4.15 -11.68 3.11
N VAL A 463 3.87 -12.95 2.77
CA VAL A 463 4.84 -13.80 2.08
C VAL A 463 5.21 -13.15 0.73
N SER A 464 4.23 -12.78 -0.08
CA SER A 464 4.51 -12.29 -1.44
C SER A 464 5.06 -10.87 -1.53
N GLU A 465 4.63 -9.95 -0.66
CA GLU A 465 4.90 -8.51 -0.73
C GLU A 465 5.85 -8.00 0.37
N GLN A 466 6.05 -8.74 1.46
CA GLN A 466 7.06 -8.41 2.48
C GLN A 466 8.30 -9.30 2.38
N ILE A 467 8.14 -10.63 2.36
CA ILE A 467 9.28 -11.56 2.40
C ILE A 467 10.05 -11.53 1.08
N TYR A 468 9.36 -11.73 -0.05
CA TYR A 468 10.02 -11.80 -1.36
C TYR A 468 10.33 -10.43 -2.00
N ASN A 469 10.15 -9.32 -1.29
CA ASN A 469 10.30 -7.99 -1.87
C ASN A 469 11.75 -7.55 -2.12
N SER A 470 12.69 -8.11 -1.36
CA SER A 470 14.11 -7.82 -1.42
C SER A 470 14.90 -8.99 -0.85
N ASP A 471 16.19 -9.05 -1.19
CA ASP A 471 17.09 -10.08 -0.66
C ASP A 471 17.21 -9.99 0.86
N PHE A 472 17.16 -8.77 1.40
CA PHE A 472 17.21 -8.50 2.83
C PHE A 472 16.01 -9.08 3.58
N SER A 473 14.78 -8.79 3.12
CA SER A 473 13.56 -9.30 3.77
C SER A 473 13.49 -10.82 3.72
N MET A 474 13.88 -11.39 2.58
CA MET A 474 13.97 -12.83 2.36
C MET A 474 14.97 -13.46 3.34
N TYR A 475 16.18 -12.92 3.42
CA TYR A 475 17.19 -13.43 4.33
C TYR A 475 16.81 -13.29 5.81
N ARG A 476 16.17 -12.17 6.20
CA ARG A 476 15.66 -12.00 7.56
C ARG A 476 14.62 -13.05 7.93
N ALA A 477 13.73 -13.40 6.99
CA ALA A 477 12.73 -14.44 7.18
C ALA A 477 13.34 -15.86 7.27
N LEU A 478 14.53 -16.08 6.70
CA LEU A 478 15.26 -17.36 6.82
C LEU A 478 15.98 -17.50 8.15
N LYS A 479 16.65 -16.44 8.60
CA LYS A 479 17.44 -16.44 9.85
C LYS A 479 16.66 -16.88 11.09
N THR A 480 15.34 -16.80 11.07
CA THR A 480 14.49 -17.22 12.19
C THR A 480 14.31 -18.73 12.30
N GLY A 481 14.61 -19.51 11.25
CA GLY A 481 14.31 -20.95 11.23
C GLY A 481 15.35 -21.84 10.55
N VAL A 482 16.38 -21.28 9.91
CA VAL A 482 17.46 -22.03 9.25
C VAL A 482 18.82 -21.35 9.43
N ASN A 483 19.90 -22.14 9.38
CA ASN A 483 21.25 -21.62 9.26
C ASN A 483 21.61 -21.40 7.78
N VAL A 484 21.80 -20.15 7.36
CA VAL A 484 22.06 -19.84 5.95
C VAL A 484 23.55 -19.90 5.65
N LEU A 485 23.96 -20.88 4.83
CA LEU A 485 25.37 -21.15 4.51
C LEU A 485 25.96 -20.24 3.44
N LYS A 486 25.12 -19.77 2.51
CA LYS A 486 25.48 -18.90 1.39
C LYS A 486 24.23 -18.14 0.99
N ALA A 487 24.31 -16.83 0.77
CA ALA A 487 23.15 -15.99 0.47
C ALA A 487 23.41 -14.96 -0.64
N SER A 488 24.62 -15.02 -1.22
CA SER A 488 25.02 -14.27 -2.40
C SER A 488 25.24 -15.26 -3.54
N ASP A 489 24.86 -14.86 -4.75
CA ASP A 489 25.15 -15.60 -5.99
C ASP A 489 26.65 -15.58 -6.32
N SER A 490 27.44 -14.78 -5.59
CA SER A 490 28.89 -14.72 -5.72
C SER A 490 29.59 -15.80 -4.90
N ASP A 491 30.49 -16.53 -5.54
CA ASP A 491 31.45 -17.44 -4.91
C ASP A 491 32.57 -16.67 -4.18
N ASN A 492 32.61 -15.34 -4.32
CA ASN A 492 33.59 -14.48 -3.66
C ASN A 492 33.31 -14.40 -2.14
N LEU A 493 34.27 -14.91 -1.36
CA LEU A 493 34.23 -14.91 0.11
C LEU A 493 34.06 -13.50 0.70
N GLU A 494 34.60 -12.46 0.08
CA GLU A 494 34.47 -11.08 0.56
C GLU A 494 33.06 -10.54 0.33
N VAL A 495 32.43 -10.83 -0.82
CA VAL A 495 31.02 -10.47 -1.08
C VAL A 495 30.08 -11.16 -0.09
N GLN A 496 30.39 -12.41 0.29
CA GLN A 496 29.64 -13.14 1.31
C GLN A 496 29.79 -12.50 2.71
N LYS A 497 31.01 -12.07 3.10
CA LYS A 497 31.22 -11.33 4.36
C LYS A 497 30.47 -10.00 4.37
N ILE A 498 30.52 -9.24 3.27
CA ILE A 498 29.80 -7.97 3.12
C ILE A 498 28.30 -8.20 3.26
N PHE A 499 27.74 -9.26 2.67
CA PHE A 499 26.33 -9.60 2.80
C PHE A 499 25.92 -9.88 4.25
N VAL A 500 26.72 -10.66 4.99
CA VAL A 500 26.45 -10.94 6.42
C VAL A 500 26.43 -9.66 7.23
N GLU A 501 27.41 -8.79 7.04
CA GLU A 501 27.49 -7.52 7.77
C GLU A 501 26.37 -6.56 7.33
N TRP A 502 26.03 -6.49 6.02
CA TRP A 502 24.93 -5.65 5.51
C TRP A 502 23.58 -6.05 6.09
N THR A 503 23.36 -7.36 6.29
CA THR A 503 22.09 -7.92 6.79
C THR A 503 21.99 -8.02 8.32
N LYS A 504 23.01 -7.58 9.06
CA LYS A 504 23.07 -7.66 10.53
C LYS A 504 21.95 -6.90 11.24
N ASP A 505 21.60 -5.73 10.74
CA ASP A 505 20.52 -4.88 11.24
C ASP A 505 19.88 -4.08 10.10
N ASN A 506 18.84 -3.31 10.42
CA ASN A 506 18.20 -2.42 9.45
C ASN A 506 18.55 -0.93 9.66
N LEU A 507 19.72 -0.65 10.24
CA LEU A 507 20.09 0.70 10.62
C LEU A 507 20.67 1.45 9.42
N PHE A 508 19.90 2.39 8.88
CA PHE A 508 20.25 3.09 7.63
C PHE A 508 21.64 3.74 7.69
N SER A 509 21.97 4.42 8.78
CA SER A 509 23.25 5.14 8.91
C SER A 509 24.46 4.22 8.82
N ARG A 510 24.40 3.02 9.40
CA ARG A 510 25.46 2.01 9.31
C ARG A 510 25.60 1.50 7.88
N LYS A 511 24.48 1.12 7.24
CA LYS A 511 24.47 0.68 5.83
C LYS A 511 25.00 1.75 4.89
N ALA A 512 24.62 3.02 5.09
CA ALA A 512 25.11 4.14 4.33
C ALA A 512 26.63 4.33 4.46
N LYS A 513 27.17 4.21 5.68
CA LYS A 513 28.63 4.23 5.93
C LYS A 513 29.34 3.07 5.23
N MET A 514 28.79 1.85 5.35
CA MET A 514 29.32 0.68 4.66
C MET A 514 29.31 0.86 3.15
N TYR A 515 28.23 1.40 2.58
CA TYR A 515 28.15 1.67 1.15
C TYR A 515 29.24 2.64 0.70
N CYS A 516 29.43 3.75 1.44
CA CYS A 516 30.47 4.73 1.11
C CYS A 516 31.88 4.15 1.26
N ALA A 517 32.12 3.30 2.27
CA ALA A 517 33.39 2.60 2.43
C ALA A 517 33.66 1.64 1.25
N LEU A 518 32.69 0.81 0.89
CA LEU A 518 32.80 -0.08 -0.28
C LEU A 518 33.00 0.68 -1.59
N TYR A 519 32.32 1.82 -1.74
CA TYR A 519 32.45 2.66 -2.93
C TYR A 519 33.86 3.27 -3.06
N ASN A 520 34.44 3.71 -1.95
CA ASN A 520 35.77 4.33 -1.94
C ASN A 520 36.90 3.30 -1.98
N ASP A 521 36.79 2.22 -1.22
CA ASP A 521 37.89 1.30 -0.96
C ASP A 521 37.90 0.13 -1.97
N THR A 522 36.72 -0.36 -2.38
CA THR A 522 36.59 -1.58 -3.19
C THR A 522 35.39 -1.52 -4.16
N PRO A 523 35.39 -0.62 -5.17
CA PRO A 523 34.26 -0.43 -6.08
C PRO A 523 33.93 -1.68 -6.92
N GLU A 524 34.93 -2.51 -7.26
CA GLU A 524 34.73 -3.77 -7.98
C GLU A 524 33.86 -4.77 -7.18
N LEU A 525 34.12 -4.91 -5.87
CA LEU A 525 33.29 -5.74 -4.98
C LEU A 525 31.88 -5.15 -4.83
N LEU A 526 31.74 -3.83 -4.84
CA LEU A 526 30.44 -3.16 -4.73
C LEU A 526 29.55 -3.46 -5.96
N GLU A 527 30.12 -3.60 -7.15
CA GLU A 527 29.37 -3.98 -8.35
C GLU A 527 28.84 -5.42 -8.28
N GLU A 528 29.55 -6.33 -7.60
CA GLU A 528 29.11 -7.71 -7.35
C GLU A 528 28.03 -7.80 -6.25
N CYS A 529 27.89 -6.78 -5.40
CA CYS A 529 26.94 -6.75 -4.27
C CYS A 529 25.49 -6.47 -4.71
N SER A 530 24.89 -7.40 -5.45
CA SER A 530 23.53 -7.26 -6.02
C SER A 530 22.38 -7.12 -4.99
N PHE A 531 22.67 -7.34 -3.70
CA PHE A 531 21.75 -7.23 -2.57
C PHE A 531 21.61 -5.82 -2.00
N ILE A 532 22.51 -4.89 -2.34
CA ILE A 532 22.47 -3.50 -1.86
C ILE A 532 21.36 -2.72 -2.56
N GLU A 533 20.51 -2.03 -1.81
CA GLU A 533 19.39 -1.28 -2.38
C GLU A 533 19.86 -0.10 -3.26
N ASN A 534 19.22 0.10 -4.42
CA ASN A 534 19.60 1.15 -5.39
C ASN A 534 19.56 2.58 -4.82
N LYS A 535 18.75 2.82 -3.78
CA LYS A 535 18.65 4.13 -3.13
C LYS A 535 19.99 4.66 -2.61
N PHE A 536 20.88 3.79 -2.13
CA PHE A 536 22.19 4.21 -1.63
C PHE A 536 23.06 4.74 -2.77
N ARG A 537 23.02 4.09 -3.94
CA ARG A 537 23.67 4.56 -5.16
C ARG A 537 23.11 5.90 -5.61
N GLU A 538 21.78 6.03 -5.65
CA GLU A 538 21.10 7.28 -6.05
C GLU A 538 21.48 8.45 -5.14
N TYR A 539 21.45 8.24 -3.82
CA TYR A 539 21.82 9.26 -2.83
C TYR A 539 23.30 9.60 -2.92
N HIS A 540 24.19 8.61 -3.01
CA HIS A 540 25.64 8.84 -3.11
C HIS A 540 26.01 9.57 -4.40
N THR A 541 25.39 9.21 -5.53
CA THR A 541 25.58 9.90 -6.82
C THR A 541 25.16 11.38 -6.74
N ALA A 542 24.21 11.72 -5.86
CA ALA A 542 23.70 13.07 -5.74
C ALA A 542 24.45 13.92 -4.70
N LEU A 543 24.96 13.31 -3.62
CA LEU A 543 25.50 14.04 -2.45
C LEU A 543 26.96 13.71 -2.12
N GLY A 544 27.52 12.62 -2.66
CA GLY A 544 28.81 12.09 -2.24
C GLY A 544 28.83 11.60 -0.78
N LYS A 545 29.99 11.16 -0.31
CA LYS A 545 30.20 10.76 1.10
C LYS A 545 30.06 11.97 2.04
N GLU A 546 30.59 13.10 1.62
CA GLU A 546 30.60 14.36 2.38
C GLU A 546 29.17 14.84 2.65
N GLY A 547 28.26 14.71 1.68
CA GLY A 547 26.86 15.06 1.88
C GLY A 547 26.11 14.10 2.80
N PHE A 548 26.49 12.81 2.85
CA PHE A 548 25.96 11.90 3.86
C PHE A 548 26.43 12.27 5.27
N GLU A 549 27.70 12.65 5.42
CA GLU A 549 28.28 13.11 6.69
C GLU A 549 27.62 14.41 7.19
N ALA A 550 27.49 15.40 6.30
CA ALA A 550 26.85 16.69 6.61
C ALA A 550 25.38 16.53 7.03
N LEU A 551 24.71 15.47 6.55
CA LEU A 551 23.32 15.15 6.87
C LEU A 551 23.21 14.06 7.94
N TYR A 552 24.28 13.85 8.72
CA TYR A 552 24.33 12.95 9.88
C TYR A 552 23.93 11.52 9.57
N TRP A 553 24.15 11.06 8.32
CA TRP A 553 23.80 9.74 7.85
C TRP A 553 22.31 9.39 8.02
N ARG A 554 21.43 10.40 8.02
CA ARG A 554 19.99 10.26 8.22
C ARG A 554 19.23 10.26 6.90
N GLU A 555 18.46 9.20 6.66
CA GLU A 555 17.72 9.02 5.41
C GLU A 555 16.71 10.15 5.14
N ASP A 556 16.06 10.67 6.18
CA ASP A 556 15.08 11.74 6.04
C ASP A 556 15.72 13.10 5.72
N TYR A 557 16.89 13.40 6.29
CA TYR A 557 17.65 14.60 5.98
C TYR A 557 18.24 14.54 4.56
N ILE A 558 18.74 13.37 4.15
CA ILE A 558 19.18 13.10 2.78
C ILE A 558 18.03 13.30 1.79
N LYS A 559 16.85 12.75 2.09
CA LYS A 559 15.65 12.95 1.25
C LYS A 559 15.27 14.43 1.14
N GLN A 560 15.36 15.19 2.24
CA GLN A 560 15.09 16.63 2.24
C GLN A 560 16.11 17.44 1.44
N ALA A 561 17.40 17.12 1.53
CA ALA A 561 18.46 17.81 0.78
C ALA A 561 18.39 17.57 -0.74
N LEU A 562 17.80 16.45 -1.16
CA LEU A 562 17.54 16.12 -2.56
C LEU A 562 16.30 16.80 -3.15
N VAL A 563 15.49 17.47 -2.31
CA VAL A 563 14.35 18.28 -2.77
C VAL A 563 14.90 19.55 -3.43
N PRO A 564 14.44 19.94 -4.65
CA PRO A 564 14.87 21.17 -5.30
C PRO A 564 14.71 22.38 -4.36
N THR A 565 15.65 23.32 -4.44
CA THR A 565 15.52 24.62 -3.77
C THR A 565 14.12 25.17 -4.04
N PRO A 566 13.31 25.46 -3.00
CA PRO A 566 11.94 25.92 -3.19
C PRO A 566 11.91 27.10 -4.15
N PHE A 567 10.94 27.12 -5.06
CA PHE A 567 10.82 28.15 -6.10
C PHE A 567 10.96 29.58 -5.54
N ASP A 568 10.43 29.83 -4.33
CA ASP A 568 10.50 31.12 -3.63
C ASP A 568 11.89 31.59 -3.20
N LYS A 569 12.91 30.73 -3.26
CA LYS A 569 14.30 31.06 -2.93
C LYS A 569 15.19 31.19 -4.17
N LEU A 570 14.63 30.99 -5.37
CA LEU A 570 15.38 31.07 -6.62
C LEU A 570 15.51 32.53 -7.09
N PRO A 571 16.60 32.90 -7.79
CA PRO A 571 16.71 34.19 -8.47
C PRO A 571 15.85 34.21 -9.74
N LYS A 572 14.52 34.30 -9.57
CA LYS A 572 13.54 34.04 -10.64
C LYS A 572 13.72 34.91 -11.88
N SER A 573 13.95 36.21 -11.68
CA SER A 573 14.12 37.18 -12.78
C SER A 573 15.34 36.87 -13.65
N GLU A 574 16.46 36.47 -13.04
CA GLU A 574 17.68 36.13 -13.79
C GLU A 574 17.54 34.81 -14.56
N ILE A 575 16.88 33.81 -13.96
CA ILE A 575 16.55 32.56 -14.63
C ILE A 575 15.63 32.83 -15.83
N ALA A 576 14.57 33.61 -15.64
CA ALA A 576 13.63 33.97 -16.70
C ALA A 576 14.33 34.68 -17.87
N LYS A 577 15.20 35.65 -17.57
CA LYS A 577 15.98 36.38 -18.58
C LYS A 577 16.85 35.45 -19.43
N ARG A 578 17.53 34.47 -18.82
CA ARG A 578 18.33 33.47 -19.55
C ARG A 578 17.47 32.54 -20.39
N LEU A 579 16.31 32.12 -19.87
CA LEU A 579 15.35 31.29 -20.61
C LEU A 579 14.78 32.03 -21.83
N MET A 580 14.38 33.29 -21.69
CA MET A 580 13.86 34.09 -22.81
C MET A 580 14.89 34.31 -23.92
N LYS A 581 16.17 34.44 -23.57
CA LYS A 581 17.26 34.57 -24.54
C LYS A 581 17.53 33.26 -25.29
N ALA A 582 17.30 32.12 -24.65
CA ALA A 582 17.59 30.80 -25.21
C ALA A 582 16.41 30.17 -25.97
N LEU A 583 15.17 30.54 -25.64
CA LEU A 583 13.97 29.89 -26.14
C LEU A 583 13.14 30.85 -26.98
N ASN A 584 12.77 30.44 -28.20
CA ASN A 584 11.97 31.25 -29.11
C ASN A 584 10.47 30.95 -28.97
N VAL A 585 9.65 32.00 -29.09
CA VAL A 585 8.19 31.85 -29.14
C VAL A 585 7.78 31.09 -30.41
N SER A 586 6.75 30.26 -30.29
CA SER A 586 6.22 29.32 -31.30
C SER A 586 7.10 28.11 -31.64
N GLN A 587 8.31 28.01 -31.10
CA GLN A 587 9.21 26.87 -31.29
C GLN A 587 8.92 25.73 -30.29
N GLU A 588 9.20 24.50 -30.70
CA GLU A 588 9.05 23.28 -29.90
C GLU A 588 10.41 22.78 -29.39
N TYR A 589 10.44 22.35 -28.12
CA TYR A 589 11.61 21.81 -27.44
C TYR A 589 11.26 20.52 -26.74
N THR A 590 12.13 19.52 -26.80
CA THR A 590 11.96 18.28 -26.05
C THR A 590 12.11 18.51 -24.54
N LYS A 591 11.53 17.61 -23.74
CA LYS A 591 11.70 17.66 -22.27
C LYS A 591 13.18 17.51 -21.85
N SER A 592 14.01 16.82 -22.65
CA SER A 592 15.45 16.71 -22.36
C SER A 592 16.15 18.06 -22.55
N GLU A 593 15.93 18.72 -23.68
CA GLU A 593 16.55 20.03 -23.98
C GLU A 593 16.20 21.08 -22.93
N ILE A 594 14.94 21.15 -22.50
CA ILE A 594 14.51 22.07 -21.44
C ILE A 594 15.19 21.74 -20.11
N LYS A 595 15.27 20.45 -19.76
CA LYS A 595 15.91 20.00 -18.51
C LYS A 595 17.40 20.33 -18.48
N GLU A 596 18.10 20.07 -19.58
CA GLU A 596 19.53 20.36 -19.73
C GLU A 596 19.80 21.87 -19.67
N LEU A 597 18.95 22.68 -20.31
CA LEU A 597 19.04 24.14 -20.24
C LEU A 597 18.85 24.66 -18.81
N LEU A 598 17.83 24.18 -18.08
CA LEU A 598 17.58 24.57 -16.69
C LEU A 598 18.74 24.15 -15.77
N GLN A 599 19.27 22.94 -15.95
CA GLN A 599 20.43 22.46 -15.20
C GLN A 599 21.67 23.32 -15.45
N LYS A 600 21.92 23.71 -16.69
CA LYS A 600 23.00 24.62 -17.05
C LYS A 600 22.83 25.97 -16.35
N ILE A 601 21.63 26.56 -16.41
CA ILE A 601 21.34 27.84 -15.75
C ILE A 601 21.55 27.74 -14.22
N TYR A 602 21.09 26.65 -13.59
CA TYR A 602 21.25 26.46 -12.14
C TYR A 602 22.73 26.36 -11.76
N LYS A 603 23.51 25.61 -12.53
CA LYS A 603 24.96 25.48 -12.32
C LYS A 603 25.69 26.82 -12.48
N GLU A 604 25.32 27.62 -13.47
CA GLU A 604 25.91 28.95 -13.69
C GLU A 604 25.54 29.97 -12.60
N LEU A 605 24.44 29.75 -11.88
CA LEU A 605 23.95 30.60 -10.79
C LEU A 605 24.26 30.03 -9.40
N ASP A 606 25.06 28.96 -9.31
CA ASP A 606 25.39 28.24 -8.07
C ASP A 606 24.14 27.81 -7.25
N ILE A 607 23.07 27.42 -7.94
CA ILE A 607 21.83 26.97 -7.33
C ILE A 607 21.90 25.46 -7.07
N GLN A 608 21.74 25.08 -5.81
CA GLN A 608 21.68 23.68 -5.39
C GLN A 608 20.36 23.00 -5.81
N GLY A 609 20.46 21.79 -6.37
CA GLY A 609 19.32 20.95 -6.76
C GLY A 609 19.27 20.60 -8.26
N LYS A 610 18.42 19.64 -8.63
CA LYS A 610 18.22 19.21 -10.03
C LYS A 610 16.82 19.61 -10.52
N PRO A 611 16.68 20.61 -11.42
CA PRO A 611 15.39 21.03 -11.93
C PRO A 611 14.74 19.99 -12.87
N SER A 612 13.42 20.04 -12.94
CA SER A 612 12.59 19.26 -13.87
C SER A 612 12.27 20.08 -15.13
N ALA A 613 12.03 19.41 -16.25
CA ALA A 613 11.58 20.06 -17.48
C ALA A 613 10.27 20.83 -17.30
N SER A 614 9.39 20.38 -16.40
CA SER A 614 8.12 21.05 -16.09
C SER A 614 8.29 22.42 -15.44
N ASP A 615 9.45 22.69 -14.82
CA ASP A 615 9.68 23.92 -14.06
C ASP A 615 9.68 25.16 -14.95
N ILE A 616 9.84 24.98 -16.27
CA ILE A 616 9.74 26.06 -17.27
C ILE A 616 8.39 26.80 -17.23
N ALA A 617 7.31 26.10 -16.87
CA ALA A 617 5.97 26.68 -16.79
C ALA A 617 5.83 27.73 -15.68
N ASN A 618 6.79 27.78 -14.74
CA ASN A 618 6.84 28.81 -13.70
C ASN A 618 7.42 30.15 -14.21
N TYR A 619 8.07 30.14 -15.37
CA TYR A 619 8.78 31.30 -15.94
C TYR A 619 8.15 31.81 -17.24
N LEU A 620 7.68 30.90 -18.09
CA LEU A 620 7.14 31.19 -19.43
C LEU A 620 5.80 30.47 -19.64
N THR A 621 5.02 30.88 -20.64
CA THR A 621 3.80 30.16 -21.03
C THR A 621 4.13 29.13 -22.11
N CYS A 622 3.78 27.87 -21.87
CA CYS A 622 4.02 26.76 -22.79
C CYS A 622 2.83 25.78 -22.85
N GLU A 623 2.76 25.04 -23.95
CA GLU A 623 1.81 23.95 -24.18
C GLU A 623 2.53 22.61 -24.28
N ASP A 624 2.01 21.58 -23.60
CA ASP A 624 2.43 20.19 -23.83
C ASP A 624 1.88 19.71 -25.19
N ARG A 625 2.77 19.19 -26.05
CA ARG A 625 2.43 18.60 -27.35
C ARG A 625 3.21 17.30 -27.57
N THR A 626 2.85 16.59 -28.65
CA THR A 626 3.59 15.43 -29.13
C THR A 626 4.00 15.67 -30.58
N SER A 627 5.29 15.56 -30.86
CA SER A 627 5.86 15.79 -32.19
C SER A 627 6.81 14.65 -32.59
N LYS A 628 6.97 14.43 -33.90
CA LYS A 628 7.94 13.45 -34.42
C LYS A 628 9.34 14.04 -34.38
N VAL A 629 10.14 13.60 -33.40
CA VAL A 629 11.56 13.96 -33.27
C VAL A 629 12.37 12.74 -33.67
N LYS A 630 13.23 12.87 -34.69
CA LYS A 630 14.06 11.77 -35.24
C LYS A 630 13.25 10.49 -35.54
N GLY A 631 12.05 10.65 -36.11
CA GLY A 631 11.17 9.53 -36.48
C GLY A 631 10.32 8.94 -35.34
N LYS A 632 10.50 9.38 -34.09
CA LYS A 632 9.76 8.88 -32.91
C LYS A 632 8.81 9.95 -32.36
N LEU A 633 7.57 9.57 -32.05
CA LEU A 633 6.64 10.44 -31.31
C LEU A 633 7.22 10.72 -29.91
N THR A 634 7.49 11.99 -29.64
CA THR A 634 8.17 12.45 -28.42
C THR A 634 7.37 13.60 -27.82
N ALA A 635 7.25 13.63 -26.49
CA ALA A 635 6.62 14.73 -25.78
C ALA A 635 7.51 15.99 -25.85
N VAL A 636 6.94 17.10 -26.28
CA VAL A 636 7.61 18.39 -26.44
C VAL A 636 6.82 19.51 -25.76
N PHE A 637 7.51 20.57 -25.38
CA PHE A 637 6.91 21.83 -24.98
C PHE A 637 6.97 22.82 -26.13
N ARG A 638 5.84 23.41 -26.50
CA ARG A 638 5.79 24.57 -27.40
C ARG A 638 5.74 25.84 -26.56
N ILE A 639 6.71 26.75 -26.73
CA ILE A 639 6.69 28.04 -26.03
C ILE A 639 5.70 28.95 -26.74
N THR A 640 4.61 29.34 -26.07
CA THR A 640 3.57 30.20 -26.66
C THR A 640 3.73 31.66 -26.28
N SER A 641 4.38 31.95 -25.16
CA SER A 641 4.76 33.31 -24.79
C SER A 641 5.90 33.32 -23.78
N HIS A 642 6.73 34.36 -23.84
CA HIS A 642 7.69 34.68 -22.77
C HIS A 642 7.03 35.27 -21.53
N THR A 643 5.81 35.77 -21.65
CA THR A 643 5.03 36.28 -20.51
C THR A 643 4.27 35.14 -19.83
N ARG A 644 4.03 35.23 -18.52
CA ARG A 644 3.15 34.31 -17.77
C ARG A 644 1.71 34.77 -17.90
N ARG A 645 0.94 34.12 -18.77
CA ARG A 645 -0.39 34.55 -19.22
C ARG A 645 -1.56 33.92 -18.47
N LYS A 646 -1.28 33.02 -17.53
CA LYS A 646 -2.31 32.27 -16.81
C LYS A 646 -2.83 33.06 -15.61
N VAL A 647 -4.15 33.11 -15.46
CA VAL A 647 -4.85 33.77 -14.35
C VAL A 647 -6.01 32.89 -13.84
N SER A 648 -6.44 33.10 -12.59
CA SER A 648 -7.61 32.41 -12.04
C SER A 648 -8.92 33.15 -12.37
N LEU A 649 -9.91 32.38 -12.85
CA LEU A 649 -11.29 32.78 -13.09
C LEU A 649 -12.21 32.01 -12.13
N PHE A 650 -13.14 32.71 -11.50
CA PHE A 650 -14.15 32.18 -10.59
C PHE A 650 -15.53 32.35 -11.21
N LYS A 651 -16.38 31.32 -11.13
CA LYS A 651 -17.73 31.35 -11.71
C LYS A 651 -18.59 32.47 -11.12
N LYS A 652 -18.39 32.77 -9.85
CA LYS A 652 -18.94 33.89 -9.08
C LYS A 652 -17.85 34.41 -8.14
N ILE A 653 -17.92 35.67 -7.73
CA ILE A 653 -16.93 36.25 -6.80
C ILE A 653 -16.92 35.58 -5.41
N THR A 654 -18.01 34.89 -5.05
CA THR A 654 -18.20 34.14 -3.80
C THR A 654 -17.73 32.69 -3.89
N ASP A 655 -17.42 32.17 -5.08
CA ASP A 655 -16.89 30.82 -5.28
C ASP A 655 -15.39 30.76 -4.99
N VAL A 656 -14.99 31.13 -3.78
CA VAL A 656 -13.59 31.42 -3.43
C VAL A 656 -12.68 30.19 -3.44
N LEU A 657 -13.24 28.97 -3.45
CA LEU A 657 -12.50 27.70 -3.35
C LEU A 657 -12.23 27.02 -4.69
N ASN A 658 -12.95 27.38 -5.77
CA ASN A 658 -12.91 26.64 -7.03
C ASN A 658 -12.45 27.49 -8.23
N PRO A 659 -11.20 28.01 -8.23
CA PRO A 659 -10.68 28.74 -9.38
C PRO A 659 -10.48 27.84 -10.60
N GLN A 660 -10.74 28.39 -11.77
CA GLN A 660 -10.40 27.80 -13.06
C GLN A 660 -9.25 28.58 -13.69
N VAL A 661 -8.27 27.90 -14.28
CA VAL A 661 -7.11 28.55 -14.89
C VAL A 661 -7.39 28.88 -16.35
N TYR A 662 -7.24 30.15 -16.72
CA TYR A 662 -7.43 30.63 -18.09
C TYR A 662 -6.19 31.38 -18.58
N ASP A 663 -5.94 31.31 -19.89
CA ASP A 663 -5.05 32.26 -20.56
C ASP A 663 -5.75 33.61 -20.69
N ILE A 664 -5.01 34.69 -20.47
CA ILE A 664 -5.53 36.06 -20.54
C ILE A 664 -6.23 36.36 -21.87
N ASP A 665 -5.67 35.90 -23.00
CA ASP A 665 -6.22 36.20 -24.33
C ASP A 665 -7.60 35.60 -24.53
N LYS A 666 -7.80 34.39 -24.00
CA LYS A 666 -9.11 33.73 -24.00
C LYS A 666 -10.14 34.48 -23.16
N LEU A 667 -9.72 35.13 -22.07
CA LEU A 667 -10.63 35.98 -21.28
C LEU A 667 -10.99 37.26 -22.03
N LEU A 668 -10.07 37.84 -22.80
CA LEU A 668 -10.35 39.02 -23.62
C LEU A 668 -11.34 38.68 -24.75
N GLU A 669 -11.24 37.51 -25.36
CA GLU A 669 -12.22 36.99 -26.33
C GLU A 669 -13.61 36.87 -25.69
N ILE A 670 -13.69 36.32 -24.47
CA ILE A 670 -14.95 36.20 -23.72
C ILE A 670 -15.59 37.57 -23.43
N ILE A 671 -14.78 38.57 -23.07
CA ILE A 671 -15.26 39.95 -22.82
C ILE A 671 -15.81 40.59 -24.09
N ARG A 672 -15.24 40.27 -25.26
CA ARG A 672 -15.62 40.86 -26.55
C ARG A 672 -16.86 40.22 -27.16
N ASP A 673 -16.92 38.88 -27.22
CA ASP A 673 -17.80 38.16 -28.14
C ASP A 673 -19.01 37.48 -27.48
N ASP A 674 -19.24 37.67 -26.17
CA ASP A 674 -20.32 37.04 -25.38
C ASP A 674 -20.39 35.49 -25.48
N THR A 675 -19.31 34.85 -25.91
CA THR A 675 -19.28 33.42 -26.26
C THR A 675 -19.47 32.50 -25.06
N TYR A 676 -19.17 32.97 -23.84
CA TYR A 676 -19.27 32.20 -22.60
C TYR A 676 -19.89 33.03 -21.47
N TYR A 677 -20.57 32.35 -20.53
CA TYR A 677 -21.20 32.93 -19.32
C TYR A 677 -22.37 33.90 -19.52
N HIS A 678 -22.84 34.13 -20.76
CA HIS A 678 -23.92 35.07 -21.09
C HIS A 678 -23.68 36.45 -20.46
N LEU A 679 -22.50 37.02 -20.71
CA LEU A 679 -22.06 38.27 -20.13
C LEU A 679 -22.88 39.46 -20.62
N LYS A 680 -23.21 39.53 -21.92
CA LYS A 680 -23.96 40.64 -22.50
C LYS A 680 -25.29 40.90 -21.78
N PRO A 681 -26.22 39.93 -21.65
CA PRO A 681 -27.49 40.18 -20.95
C PRO A 681 -27.30 40.50 -19.45
N LYS A 682 -26.29 39.90 -18.80
CA LYS A 682 -26.00 40.18 -17.39
C LYS A 682 -25.46 41.60 -17.18
N ILE A 683 -24.57 42.06 -18.04
CA ILE A 683 -23.97 43.40 -17.99
C ILE A 683 -25.00 44.47 -18.35
N GLU A 684 -25.87 44.22 -19.34
CA GLU A 684 -26.99 45.11 -19.62
C GLU A 684 -27.93 45.25 -18.41
N ALA A 685 -28.20 44.15 -17.70
CA ALA A 685 -28.99 44.20 -16.46
C ALA A 685 -28.30 45.03 -15.36
N VAL A 686 -26.97 44.92 -15.23
CA VAL A 686 -26.18 45.75 -14.28
C VAL A 686 -26.24 47.24 -14.64
N ARG A 687 -26.16 47.58 -15.94
CA ARG A 687 -26.18 48.97 -16.41
C ARG A 687 -27.58 49.61 -16.33
N LYS A 688 -28.64 48.81 -16.48
CA LYS A 688 -30.05 49.25 -16.35
C LYS A 688 -30.54 49.41 -14.91
N ALA A 689 -29.85 48.80 -13.93
CA ALA A 689 -30.22 48.88 -12.51
C ALA A 689 -30.21 50.32 -12.01
N LYS A 690 -31.28 50.74 -11.32
CA LYS A 690 -31.48 52.14 -10.91
C LYS A 690 -30.94 52.45 -9.51
N SER A 691 -30.87 51.44 -8.64
CA SER A 691 -30.36 51.59 -7.27
C SER A 691 -28.98 50.95 -7.10
N LYS A 692 -28.19 51.48 -6.15
CA LYS A 692 -26.87 50.94 -5.80
C LYS A 692 -26.97 49.48 -5.33
N GLU A 693 -28.02 49.13 -4.59
CA GLU A 693 -28.26 47.79 -4.07
C GLU A 693 -28.61 46.80 -5.19
N GLU A 694 -29.50 47.19 -6.12
CA GLU A 694 -29.84 46.37 -7.28
C GLU A 694 -28.62 46.12 -8.16
N LYS A 695 -27.80 47.16 -8.39
CA LYS A 695 -26.55 47.06 -9.14
C LYS A 695 -25.56 46.08 -8.48
N ALA A 696 -25.45 46.10 -7.16
CA ALA A 696 -24.61 45.16 -6.41
C ALA A 696 -25.09 43.70 -6.56
N LYS A 697 -26.41 43.45 -6.41
CA LYS A 697 -27.01 42.12 -6.60
C LYS A 697 -26.77 41.57 -8.02
N LYS A 698 -26.92 42.40 -9.05
CA LYS A 698 -26.66 41.99 -10.44
C LYS A 698 -25.16 41.73 -10.69
N LYS A 699 -24.25 42.54 -10.11
CA LYS A 699 -22.80 42.32 -10.21
C LYS A 699 -22.36 40.99 -9.58
N ALA A 700 -22.97 40.56 -8.47
CA ALA A 700 -22.64 39.30 -7.80
C ALA A 700 -22.86 38.05 -8.67
N LEU A 701 -23.66 38.15 -9.74
CA LEU A 701 -23.91 37.07 -10.71
C LEU A 701 -22.86 36.97 -11.82
N LEU A 702 -21.93 37.93 -11.88
CA LEU A 702 -20.86 37.95 -12.87
C LEU A 702 -19.70 37.05 -12.43
N PRO A 703 -19.01 36.37 -13.37
CA PRO A 703 -17.72 35.76 -13.12
C PRO A 703 -16.71 36.80 -12.63
N ALA A 704 -15.72 36.36 -11.86
CA ALA A 704 -14.66 37.23 -11.34
C ALA A 704 -13.28 36.66 -11.67
N VAL A 705 -12.34 37.50 -12.07
CA VAL A 705 -10.96 37.12 -12.40
C VAL A 705 -9.97 37.78 -11.46
N THR A 706 -8.91 37.07 -11.11
CA THR A 706 -7.74 37.62 -10.41
C THR A 706 -6.59 37.77 -11.40
N TRP A 707 -6.45 38.95 -12.00
CA TRP A 707 -5.47 39.21 -13.06
C TRP A 707 -4.01 38.96 -12.65
N ASN A 708 -3.74 39.09 -11.35
CA ASN A 708 -2.41 39.03 -10.76
C ASN A 708 -1.79 37.62 -10.73
N GLY A 709 -2.55 36.55 -11.01
CA GLY A 709 -1.98 35.20 -10.94
C GLY A 709 -2.98 34.05 -10.95
N VAL A 710 -2.41 32.85 -10.88
CA VAL A 710 -3.12 31.61 -10.58
C VAL A 710 -3.05 31.36 -9.09
N PHE A 711 -4.19 31.12 -8.48
CA PHE A 711 -4.34 30.85 -7.06
C PHE A 711 -5.05 29.51 -6.85
N LYS A 712 -4.77 28.83 -5.72
CA LYS A 712 -5.53 27.63 -5.31
C LYS A 712 -6.93 27.97 -4.81
N SER A 713 -7.07 29.13 -4.18
CA SER A 713 -8.32 29.75 -3.76
C SER A 713 -8.18 31.28 -3.88
N LYS A 714 -9.26 32.05 -3.72
CA LYS A 714 -9.22 33.52 -3.76
C LYS A 714 -8.60 34.10 -2.47
N ASN A 715 -7.33 33.78 -2.20
CA ASN A 715 -6.56 34.29 -1.07
C ASN A 715 -5.11 34.60 -1.48
N LYS A 716 -4.59 35.73 -1.00
CA LYS A 716 -3.24 36.24 -1.30
C LYS A 716 -2.12 35.24 -0.97
N ASN A 717 -2.30 34.42 0.06
CA ASN A 717 -1.31 33.46 0.53
C ASN A 717 -1.25 32.17 -0.31
N GLU A 718 -2.21 31.97 -1.22
CA GLU A 718 -2.33 30.76 -2.04
C GLU A 718 -2.04 31.01 -3.52
N CYS A 719 -1.26 32.05 -3.83
CA CYS A 719 -0.72 32.29 -5.16
C CYS A 719 0.22 31.14 -5.55
N VAL A 720 -0.12 30.42 -6.62
CA VAL A 720 0.66 29.31 -7.19
C VAL A 720 1.61 29.83 -8.26
N LEU A 721 1.11 30.73 -9.11
CA LEU A 721 1.87 31.35 -10.19
C LEU A 721 1.50 32.82 -10.26
N TYR A 722 2.48 33.69 -10.05
CA TYR A 722 2.31 35.13 -10.23
C TYR A 722 2.25 35.44 -11.74
N SER A 723 1.22 36.15 -12.17
CA SER A 723 1.01 36.53 -13.56
C SER A 723 1.99 37.63 -13.97
N SER A 724 2.18 37.82 -15.27
CA SER A 724 2.86 39.03 -15.80
C SER A 724 1.90 40.21 -15.99
N PHE A 725 0.68 40.09 -15.47
CA PHE A 725 -0.39 41.05 -15.66
C PHE A 725 -0.97 41.49 -14.32
N THR A 726 -1.36 42.75 -14.23
CA THR A 726 -2.17 43.30 -13.13
C THR A 726 -3.25 44.23 -13.68
N ALA A 727 -4.20 44.64 -12.86
CA ALA A 727 -5.33 45.48 -13.29
C ALA A 727 -5.39 46.79 -12.51
N LEU A 728 -5.56 47.89 -13.24
CA LEU A 728 -5.88 49.21 -12.71
C LEU A 728 -7.34 49.55 -13.01
N ASP A 729 -8.03 50.09 -12.02
CA ASP A 729 -9.41 50.53 -12.14
C ASP A 729 -9.50 52.05 -12.25
N PHE A 730 -10.28 52.50 -13.22
CA PHE A 730 -10.61 53.90 -13.43
C PHE A 730 -12.13 54.05 -13.43
N ASP A 731 -12.67 54.68 -12.39
CA ASP A 731 -14.11 54.80 -12.17
C ASP A 731 -14.56 56.27 -12.23
N HIS A 732 -15.88 56.47 -12.37
CA HIS A 732 -16.52 57.79 -12.38
C HIS A 732 -16.02 58.76 -13.45
N ILE A 733 -15.66 58.25 -14.63
CA ILE A 733 -15.26 59.07 -15.78
C ILE A 733 -16.53 59.67 -16.40
N GLU A 734 -16.56 61.00 -16.63
CA GLU A 734 -17.70 61.61 -17.31
C GLU A 734 -17.85 61.08 -18.75
N PRO A 735 -19.08 60.90 -19.26
CA PRO A 735 -19.31 60.37 -20.60
C PRO A 735 -18.56 61.12 -21.71
N GLU A 736 -18.44 62.46 -21.64
CA GLU A 736 -17.67 63.25 -22.61
C GLU A 736 -16.16 62.94 -22.58
N ASN A 737 -15.62 62.50 -21.44
CA ASN A 737 -14.19 62.29 -21.22
C ASN A 737 -13.74 60.85 -21.53
N MET A 738 -14.66 59.87 -21.56
CA MET A 738 -14.37 58.46 -21.82
C MET A 738 -13.53 58.23 -23.10
N LYS A 739 -13.86 58.88 -24.21
CA LYS A 739 -13.15 58.69 -25.48
C LYS A 739 -11.71 59.23 -25.43
N THR A 740 -11.53 60.41 -24.85
CA THR A 740 -10.21 61.04 -24.71
C THR A 740 -9.34 60.27 -23.72
N PHE A 741 -9.92 59.81 -22.62
CA PHE A 741 -9.23 59.00 -21.62
C PHE A 741 -8.79 57.63 -22.17
N GLY A 742 -9.65 56.97 -22.96
CA GLY A 742 -9.26 55.75 -23.67
C GLY A 742 -8.03 55.94 -24.54
N ARG A 743 -7.95 57.05 -25.31
CA ARG A 743 -6.76 57.39 -26.11
C ARG A 743 -5.52 57.68 -25.26
N TRP A 744 -5.69 58.32 -24.11
CA TRP A 744 -4.60 58.55 -23.17
C TRP A 744 -3.99 57.23 -22.66
N LEU A 745 -4.83 56.24 -22.31
CA LEU A 745 -4.36 54.90 -21.94
C LEU A 745 -3.56 54.22 -23.06
N GLN A 746 -3.92 54.43 -24.33
CA GLN A 746 -3.17 53.88 -25.47
C GLN A 746 -1.75 54.43 -25.59
N GLY A 747 -1.46 55.59 -24.97
CA GLY A 747 -0.12 56.19 -24.97
C GLY A 747 0.91 55.45 -24.11
N PHE A 748 0.47 54.52 -23.25
CA PHE A 748 1.34 53.76 -22.36
C PHE A 748 1.67 52.38 -22.95
N PRO A 749 2.94 52.09 -23.29
CA PRO A 749 3.32 50.80 -23.90
C PRO A 749 3.01 49.58 -23.03
N CYS A 750 2.95 49.75 -21.71
CA CYS A 750 2.67 48.71 -20.74
C CYS A 750 1.18 48.39 -20.58
N VAL A 751 0.27 49.22 -21.12
CA VAL A 751 -1.15 48.87 -21.17
C VAL A 751 -1.32 47.79 -22.22
N TYR A 752 -1.70 46.60 -21.76
CA TYR A 752 -1.94 45.44 -22.60
C TYR A 752 -3.31 45.52 -23.28
N THR A 753 -4.32 45.94 -22.52
CA THR A 753 -5.69 46.15 -22.99
C THR A 753 -6.44 47.07 -22.03
N TYR A 754 -7.51 47.70 -22.50
CA TYR A 754 -8.52 48.28 -21.60
C TYR A 754 -9.93 48.02 -22.15
N PHE A 755 -10.91 48.00 -21.24
CA PHE A 755 -12.31 47.80 -21.56
C PHE A 755 -13.23 48.47 -20.54
N VAL A 756 -14.46 48.77 -20.96
CA VAL A 756 -15.47 49.44 -20.14
C VAL A 756 -15.87 48.53 -18.96
N THR A 757 -15.89 49.07 -17.75
CA THR A 757 -16.25 48.31 -16.54
C THR A 757 -17.71 47.86 -16.55
N PRO A 758 -18.12 46.88 -15.71
CA PRO A 758 -19.51 46.45 -15.62
C PRO A 758 -20.49 47.59 -15.30
N SER A 759 -20.03 48.64 -14.61
CA SER A 759 -20.82 49.81 -14.26
C SER A 759 -21.24 50.66 -15.46
N GLY A 760 -20.44 50.64 -16.54
CA GLY A 760 -20.55 51.52 -17.70
C GLY A 760 -19.92 52.91 -17.53
N THR A 761 -19.29 53.21 -16.39
CA THR A 761 -18.87 54.58 -16.00
C THR A 761 -17.36 54.73 -15.86
N GLY A 762 -16.58 53.86 -16.51
CA GLY A 762 -15.15 53.76 -16.28
C GLY A 762 -14.47 52.69 -17.13
N PHE A 763 -13.15 52.60 -17.02
CA PHE A 763 -12.31 51.60 -17.69
C PHE A 763 -11.54 50.74 -16.69
N LYS A 764 -11.35 49.48 -17.05
CA LYS A 764 -10.34 48.62 -16.43
C LYS A 764 -9.19 48.46 -17.42
N ALA A 765 -7.98 48.83 -17.01
CA ALA A 765 -6.78 48.63 -17.81
C ALA A 765 -5.99 47.44 -17.27
N ILE A 766 -5.57 46.54 -18.14
CA ILE A 766 -4.67 45.44 -17.80
C ILE A 766 -3.27 45.83 -18.19
N ILE A 767 -2.36 45.81 -17.21
CA ILE A 767 -0.98 46.27 -17.35
C ILE A 767 -0.06 45.05 -17.40
N LEU A 768 0.84 45.02 -18.38
CA LEU A 768 1.90 44.04 -18.52
C LEU A 768 3.14 44.50 -17.74
N HIS A 769 3.75 43.61 -16.95
CA HIS A 769 4.97 43.86 -16.16
C HIS A 769 5.93 42.66 -16.18
N ASP A 770 7.18 42.87 -15.78
CA ASP A 770 8.23 41.84 -15.74
C ASP A 770 8.58 41.31 -14.33
N ASN A 771 7.88 41.75 -13.29
CA ASN A 771 8.09 41.24 -11.92
C ASN A 771 7.74 39.74 -11.76
N TYR A 772 8.70 38.93 -11.31
CA TYR A 772 8.52 37.50 -11.01
C TYR A 772 8.08 37.18 -9.58
N GLU A 773 8.20 38.14 -8.66
CA GLU A 773 8.04 37.97 -7.23
C GLU A 773 6.74 38.57 -6.71
N SER A 774 5.78 37.71 -6.35
CA SER A 774 4.47 38.13 -5.81
C SER A 774 4.57 38.91 -4.50
N LEU A 775 5.67 38.73 -3.75
CA LEU A 775 5.95 39.49 -2.54
C LEU A 775 6.12 41.00 -2.80
N TYR A 776 6.62 41.36 -3.97
CA TYR A 776 6.79 42.74 -4.41
C TYR A 776 5.57 43.30 -5.17
N HIS A 777 4.44 42.58 -5.18
CA HIS A 777 3.23 43.02 -5.88
C HIS A 777 2.78 44.43 -5.47
N TYR A 778 2.81 44.75 -4.18
CA TYR A 778 2.33 46.02 -3.66
C TYR A 778 3.24 47.20 -4.05
N ASP A 779 4.56 46.98 -4.06
CA ASP A 779 5.54 47.96 -4.54
C ASP A 779 5.32 48.24 -6.04
N LEU A 780 5.26 47.17 -6.85
CA LEU A 780 4.90 47.27 -8.27
C LEU A 780 3.59 48.06 -8.48
N TYR A 781 2.54 47.73 -7.73
CA TYR A 781 1.24 48.38 -7.88
C TYR A 781 1.32 49.87 -7.52
N ASN A 782 2.04 50.23 -6.46
CA ASN A 782 2.25 51.62 -6.05
C ASN A 782 3.01 52.42 -7.12
N GLN A 783 4.02 51.82 -7.76
CA GLN A 783 4.74 52.45 -8.88
C GLN A 783 3.81 52.70 -10.07
N LEU A 784 2.91 51.75 -10.38
CA LEU A 784 1.90 51.92 -11.41
C LEU A 784 0.89 53.02 -11.05
N LEU A 785 0.43 53.10 -9.80
CA LEU A 785 -0.44 54.20 -9.36
C LEU A 785 0.23 55.58 -9.53
N LYS A 786 1.53 55.68 -9.29
CA LYS A 786 2.31 56.91 -9.54
C LYS A 786 2.42 57.21 -11.04
N LEU A 787 2.64 56.19 -11.87
CA LEU A 787 2.78 56.34 -13.33
C LEU A 787 1.48 56.82 -14.00
N PHE A 788 0.34 56.30 -13.57
CA PHE A 788 -0.98 56.60 -14.13
C PHE A 788 -1.77 57.66 -13.35
N ASP A 789 -1.14 58.37 -12.40
CA ASP A 789 -1.80 59.27 -11.44
C ASP A 789 -2.76 60.24 -12.14
N CYS A 790 -4.05 60.05 -11.89
CA CYS A 790 -5.12 60.85 -12.49
C CYS A 790 -6.35 60.87 -11.57
N PRO A 791 -7.31 61.80 -11.77
CA PRO A 791 -8.47 61.95 -10.89
C PRO A 791 -9.39 60.72 -10.82
N TRP A 792 -9.40 59.88 -11.87
CA TRP A 792 -10.32 58.75 -12.00
C TRP A 792 -9.75 57.42 -11.51
N ILE A 793 -8.47 57.34 -11.13
CA ILE A 793 -7.84 56.08 -10.70
C ILE A 793 -8.30 55.68 -9.29
N ASP A 794 -8.75 54.43 -9.15
CA ASP A 794 -9.09 53.86 -7.84
C ASP A 794 -7.81 53.41 -7.12
N LYS A 795 -7.47 54.12 -6.04
CA LYS A 795 -6.28 53.84 -5.22
C LYS A 795 -6.50 52.73 -4.18
N SER A 796 -7.71 52.18 -4.08
CA SER A 796 -8.09 51.21 -3.03
C SER A 796 -7.99 49.74 -3.45
N THR A 797 -7.76 49.44 -4.74
CA THR A 797 -7.87 48.09 -5.31
C THR A 797 -6.53 47.35 -5.48
N THR A 798 -5.66 47.40 -4.47
CA THR A 798 -4.26 46.94 -4.55
C THR A 798 -4.03 45.47 -4.15
N ASP A 799 -5.07 44.70 -3.83
CA ASP A 799 -4.90 43.35 -3.26
C ASP A 799 -4.38 42.31 -4.28
N LEU A 800 -3.40 41.50 -3.86
CA LEU A 800 -2.83 40.44 -4.70
C LEU A 800 -3.88 39.46 -5.24
N ALA A 801 -4.83 39.02 -4.43
CA ALA A 801 -5.92 38.11 -4.84
C ALA A 801 -7.23 38.85 -5.16
N ARG A 802 -7.17 40.12 -5.61
CA ARG A 802 -8.36 40.93 -5.90
C ARG A 802 -9.19 40.31 -7.02
N GLY A 803 -10.43 39.95 -6.69
CA GLY A 803 -11.41 39.48 -7.66
C GLY A 803 -12.04 40.65 -8.40
N ASN A 804 -11.92 40.66 -9.72
CA ASN A 804 -12.45 41.68 -10.61
C ASN A 804 -13.59 41.10 -11.43
N TYR A 805 -14.79 41.69 -11.38
CA TYR A 805 -15.92 41.22 -12.18
C TYR A 805 -15.61 41.33 -13.69
N LEU A 806 -15.89 40.25 -14.44
CA LEU A 806 -15.83 40.27 -15.90
C LEU A 806 -16.88 41.24 -16.45
N SER A 807 -16.51 41.99 -17.48
CA SER A 807 -17.39 42.90 -18.21
C SER A 807 -17.76 42.31 -19.58
N TYR A 808 -18.57 43.07 -20.31
CA TYR A 808 -18.83 42.85 -21.73
C TYR A 808 -18.57 44.18 -22.46
N ASP A 809 -17.64 44.13 -23.41
CA ASP A 809 -17.21 45.27 -24.21
C ASP A 809 -16.74 44.81 -25.61
N PRO A 810 -17.60 44.92 -26.63
CA PRO A 810 -17.24 44.54 -28.00
C PRO A 810 -16.16 45.47 -28.58
N ASP A 811 -16.00 46.68 -28.03
CA ASP A 811 -15.04 47.69 -28.47
C ASP A 811 -13.73 47.66 -27.66
N LEU A 812 -13.50 46.58 -26.89
CA LEU A 812 -12.28 46.36 -26.11
C LEU A 812 -11.03 46.61 -26.97
N TRP A 813 -10.18 47.51 -26.51
CA TRP A 813 -8.91 47.82 -27.16
C TRP A 813 -7.80 46.91 -26.65
N LYS A 814 -7.04 46.31 -27.56
CA LYS A 814 -5.85 45.50 -27.24
C LYS A 814 -4.63 46.13 -27.91
N ASN A 815 -3.56 46.28 -27.15
CA ASN A 815 -2.31 46.82 -27.66
C ASN A 815 -1.65 45.82 -28.64
N PRO A 816 -1.33 46.21 -29.88
CA PRO A 816 -0.69 45.32 -30.84
C PRO A 816 0.76 44.99 -30.46
N ASN A 817 1.47 45.90 -29.78
CA ASN A 817 2.89 45.77 -29.44
C ASN A 817 3.16 46.18 -27.99
N PRO A 818 2.67 45.41 -27.00
CA PRO A 818 2.84 45.75 -25.60
C PRO A 818 4.30 45.56 -25.16
N VAL A 819 4.81 46.51 -24.37
CA VAL A 819 6.13 46.44 -23.73
C VAL A 819 5.92 46.38 -22.22
N PRO A 820 6.47 45.38 -21.51
CA PRO A 820 6.27 45.26 -20.07
C PRO A 820 6.79 46.50 -19.32
N PHE A 821 6.05 46.93 -18.30
CA PHE A 821 6.58 47.84 -17.30
C PHE A 821 7.76 47.16 -16.60
N HIS A 822 8.93 47.81 -16.66
CA HIS A 822 10.15 47.31 -16.04
C HIS A 822 10.13 47.62 -14.54
N PHE A 823 9.96 46.59 -13.72
CA PHE A 823 9.86 46.73 -12.28
C PHE A 823 11.26 46.69 -11.63
N VAL A 824 11.55 47.71 -10.83
CA VAL A 824 12.70 47.75 -9.94
C VAL A 824 12.16 47.95 -8.51
N PRO A 825 12.45 47.03 -7.57
CA PRO A 825 12.03 47.21 -6.18
C PRO A 825 12.53 48.52 -5.58
N GLU A 826 11.65 49.27 -4.90
CA GLU A 826 12.03 50.47 -4.14
C GLU A 826 12.84 50.11 -2.88
N THR A 827 12.70 48.86 -2.40
CA THR A 827 13.36 48.35 -1.18
C THR A 827 13.95 46.96 -1.40
N ALA A 828 15.00 46.63 -0.64
CA ALA A 828 15.68 45.34 -0.71
C ALA A 828 14.88 44.17 -0.10
N GLU A 829 13.93 44.49 0.81
CA GLU A 829 13.00 43.53 1.39
C GLU A 829 11.56 43.91 1.05
N PRO A 830 10.70 42.94 0.69
CA PRO A 830 9.33 43.23 0.30
C PRO A 830 8.48 43.68 1.50
N VAL A 831 7.90 44.87 1.40
CA VAL A 831 6.94 45.38 2.37
C VAL A 831 5.56 44.76 2.11
N ILE A 832 5.05 43.96 3.05
CA ILE A 832 3.72 43.35 2.95
C ILE A 832 2.73 44.19 3.77
N PRO A 833 1.86 45.00 3.13
CA PRO A 833 0.86 45.78 3.85
C PRO A 833 -0.20 44.88 4.49
N ASN A 834 -0.89 45.41 5.49
CA ASN A 834 -2.13 44.80 5.98
C ASN A 834 -3.14 44.85 4.83
N THR A 835 -3.70 43.70 4.46
CA THR A 835 -4.68 43.64 3.37
C THR A 835 -6.09 43.64 3.92
N MET A 836 -7.02 44.10 3.11
CA MET A 836 -8.44 43.93 3.41
C MET A 836 -8.77 42.43 3.44
N THR A 837 -9.67 42.03 4.33
CA THR A 837 -10.15 40.65 4.42
C THR A 837 -11.65 40.60 4.19
N GLU A 838 -12.10 39.59 3.45
CA GLU A 838 -13.50 39.39 3.07
C GLU A 838 -13.99 38.02 3.58
N THR A 839 -15.26 37.93 3.98
CA THR A 839 -15.91 36.70 4.47
C THR A 839 -17.16 36.40 3.65
N VAL A 840 -17.32 35.15 3.23
CA VAL A 840 -18.55 34.67 2.59
C VAL A 840 -19.58 34.35 3.67
N ILE A 841 -20.74 35.01 3.60
CA ILE A 841 -21.89 34.81 4.49
C ILE A 841 -23.16 34.54 3.65
N ARG A 842 -24.26 34.15 4.31
CA ARG A 842 -25.60 34.12 3.70
C ARG A 842 -26.30 35.46 3.89
N ASP A 843 -26.96 35.96 2.85
CA ASP A 843 -27.87 37.10 2.96
C ASP A 843 -29.25 36.69 3.48
N VAL A 844 -30.17 37.66 3.59
CA VAL A 844 -31.52 37.44 4.13
C VAL A 844 -32.40 36.57 3.23
N GLN A 845 -31.99 36.28 1.99
CA GLN A 845 -32.62 35.34 1.07
C GLN A 845 -31.93 33.97 1.05
N GLY A 846 -30.84 33.79 1.80
CA GLY A 846 -30.09 32.55 1.89
C GLY A 846 -28.99 32.40 0.82
N GLU A 847 -28.75 33.43 0.01
CA GLU A 847 -27.74 33.41 -1.06
C GLU A 847 -26.35 33.79 -0.53
N PRO A 848 -25.26 33.23 -1.10
CA PRO A 848 -23.91 33.58 -0.71
C PRO A 848 -23.58 35.01 -1.13
N VAL A 849 -23.13 35.83 -0.17
CA VAL A 849 -22.62 37.18 -0.39
C VAL A 849 -21.25 37.35 0.26
N LEU A 850 -20.42 38.20 -0.34
CA LEU A 850 -19.09 38.50 0.16
C LEU A 850 -19.10 39.82 0.91
N VAL A 851 -18.69 39.81 2.18
CA VAL A 851 -18.73 40.97 3.07
C VAL A 851 -17.34 41.28 3.58
N ARG A 852 -17.00 42.57 3.60
CA ARG A 852 -15.73 43.06 4.15
C ARG A 852 -15.73 42.93 5.67
N ASP A 853 -14.63 42.44 6.23
CA ASP A 853 -14.46 42.36 7.68
C ASP A 853 -14.25 43.74 8.31
N GLU A 854 -14.59 43.88 9.60
CA GLU A 854 -14.32 45.10 10.36
C GLU A 854 -12.80 45.34 10.50
N SER A 855 -12.38 46.61 10.54
CA SER A 855 -10.95 46.98 10.51
C SER A 855 -10.11 46.34 11.62
N TRP A 856 -10.67 46.10 12.80
CA TRP A 856 -9.96 45.41 13.88
C TRP A 856 -9.81 43.90 13.62
N VAL A 857 -10.81 43.27 12.98
CA VAL A 857 -10.75 41.86 12.54
C VAL A 857 -9.73 41.73 11.42
N GLU A 858 -9.70 42.65 10.46
CA GLU A 858 -8.67 42.73 9.41
C GLU A 858 -7.28 42.78 10.06
N SER A 859 -7.07 43.65 11.06
CA SER A 859 -5.79 43.76 11.78
C SER A 859 -5.44 42.45 12.52
N PHE A 860 -6.41 41.82 13.18
CA PHE A 860 -6.22 40.56 13.89
C PHE A 860 -5.84 39.42 12.95
N LEU A 861 -6.58 39.22 11.86
CA LEU A 861 -6.31 38.17 10.87
C LEU A 861 -4.96 38.40 10.18
N ASN A 862 -4.61 39.65 9.85
CA ASN A 862 -3.29 39.98 9.31
C ASN A 862 -2.15 39.68 10.30
N GLN A 863 -2.38 39.79 11.62
CA GLN A 863 -1.40 39.40 12.63
C GLN A 863 -1.17 37.88 12.67
N LEU A 864 -2.21 37.07 12.45
CA LEU A 864 -2.09 35.60 12.41
C LEU A 864 -1.15 35.12 11.29
N ASN A 865 -0.97 35.90 10.23
CA ASN A 865 0.00 35.60 9.17
C ASN A 865 1.46 35.69 9.65
N ARG A 866 1.72 36.38 10.76
CA ARG A 866 3.07 36.71 11.26
C ARG A 866 3.46 35.95 12.53
N GLN A 867 2.52 35.27 13.20
CA GLN A 867 2.74 34.64 14.51
C GLN A 867 2.01 33.30 14.67
N VAL A 868 2.57 32.41 15.50
CA VAL A 868 1.90 31.15 15.88
C VAL A 868 1.03 31.39 17.09
N ILE A 869 -0.26 31.24 16.91
CA ILE A 869 -1.22 31.38 18.01
C ILE A 869 -2.01 30.06 18.09
N SER A 870 -2.21 29.52 19.30
CA SER A 870 -3.06 28.35 19.52
C SER A 870 -4.53 28.71 19.35
N ASP A 871 -5.38 27.72 19.05
CA ASP A 871 -6.82 27.91 18.91
C ASP A 871 -7.43 28.56 20.17
N ASP A 872 -7.00 28.10 21.35
CA ASP A 872 -7.48 28.62 22.63
C ASP A 872 -7.03 30.08 22.86
N SER A 873 -5.84 30.45 22.36
CA SER A 873 -5.35 31.83 22.42
C SER A 873 -6.09 32.74 21.43
N ILE A 874 -6.41 32.24 20.22
CA ILE A 874 -7.26 32.94 19.25
C ILE A 874 -8.63 33.22 19.85
N ILE A 875 -9.27 32.19 20.41
CA ILE A 875 -10.58 32.31 21.07
C ILE A 875 -10.51 33.32 22.21
N ARG A 876 -9.46 33.27 23.05
CA ARG A 876 -9.26 34.23 24.15
C ARG A 876 -9.11 35.67 23.67
N ILE A 877 -8.43 35.90 22.54
CA ILE A 877 -8.28 37.24 21.96
C ILE A 877 -9.64 37.74 21.44
N LEU A 878 -10.34 36.93 20.64
CA LEU A 878 -11.64 37.29 20.08
C LEU A 878 -12.70 37.54 21.15
N ARG A 879 -12.67 36.77 22.25
CA ARG A 879 -13.57 36.92 23.40
C ARG A 879 -13.50 38.28 24.09
N LYS A 880 -12.37 38.99 24.00
CA LYS A 880 -12.26 40.36 24.56
C LYS A 880 -13.14 41.36 23.82
N THR A 881 -13.45 41.08 22.56
CA THR A 881 -14.17 41.99 21.66
C THR A 881 -15.57 41.47 21.35
N TRP A 882 -15.74 40.16 21.17
CA TRP A 882 -17.04 39.52 20.94
C TRP A 882 -17.72 39.24 22.28
N ASN A 883 -18.55 40.17 22.72
CA ASN A 883 -19.28 40.14 24.00
C ASN A 883 -20.78 39.90 23.85
N GLY A 884 -21.25 39.55 22.64
CA GLY A 884 -22.68 39.35 22.34
C GLY A 884 -23.48 40.65 22.20
N ASN A 885 -22.92 41.84 22.45
CA ASN A 885 -23.69 43.09 22.39
C ASN A 885 -24.03 43.55 20.95
N SER A 886 -23.35 43.02 19.92
CA SER A 886 -23.65 43.28 18.49
C SER A 886 -24.90 42.57 17.97
N LEU A 887 -25.66 41.91 18.84
CA LEU A 887 -26.89 41.14 18.52
C LEU A 887 -28.11 42.01 18.18
N SER A 888 -28.01 43.35 18.22
CA SER A 888 -29.14 44.26 17.96
C SER A 888 -29.62 44.29 16.50
N ASN A 889 -28.82 43.81 15.54
CA ASN A 889 -29.14 43.84 14.09
C ASN A 889 -29.05 42.47 13.37
N GLY A 890 -29.34 41.36 14.07
CA GLY A 890 -29.59 40.06 13.43
C GLY A 890 -28.64 38.94 13.89
N ARG A 891 -29.20 37.98 14.65
CA ARG A 891 -28.46 36.87 15.28
C ARG A 891 -27.78 35.95 14.25
N ASN A 892 -28.43 35.65 13.13
CA ASN A 892 -27.91 34.74 12.10
C ASN A 892 -26.69 35.30 11.37
N ASN A 893 -26.74 36.55 10.92
CA ASN A 893 -25.64 37.18 10.15
C ASN A 893 -24.39 37.36 11.01
N THR A 894 -24.58 37.72 12.28
CA THR A 894 -23.48 37.86 13.25
C THR A 894 -22.80 36.50 13.53
N ALA A 895 -23.59 35.44 13.77
CA ALA A 895 -23.07 34.09 13.96
C ALA A 895 -22.33 33.58 12.71
N MET A 896 -22.84 33.88 11.51
CA MET A 896 -22.21 33.53 10.24
C MET A 896 -20.87 34.24 10.05
N ALA A 897 -20.80 35.54 10.35
CA ALA A 897 -19.56 36.31 10.29
C ALA A 897 -18.52 35.76 11.29
N TYR A 898 -18.92 35.46 12.53
CA TYR A 898 -18.03 34.88 13.54
C TYR A 898 -17.49 33.51 13.13
N ALA A 899 -18.35 32.64 12.60
CA ALA A 899 -17.95 31.33 12.09
C ALA A 899 -16.97 31.44 10.91
N GLY A 900 -17.20 32.38 9.99
CA GLY A 900 -16.30 32.65 8.87
C GLY A 900 -14.93 33.20 9.31
N ILE A 901 -14.90 34.11 10.29
CA ILE A 901 -13.65 34.65 10.86
C ILE A 901 -12.86 33.56 11.58
N LEU A 902 -13.51 32.72 12.39
CA LEU A 902 -12.86 31.57 13.06
C LEU A 902 -12.34 30.54 12.07
N CYS A 903 -13.10 30.28 10.99
CA CYS A 903 -12.67 29.42 9.89
C CYS A 903 -11.36 29.95 9.26
N LYS A 904 -11.31 31.23 8.88
CA LYS A 904 -10.09 31.85 8.29
C LYS A 904 -8.91 31.90 9.27
N ALA A 905 -9.17 32.08 10.56
CA ALA A 905 -8.17 32.00 11.63
C ALA A 905 -7.66 30.57 11.86
N GLY A 906 -8.34 29.55 11.32
CA GLY A 906 -7.95 28.15 11.38
C GLY A 906 -8.22 27.50 12.73
N VAL A 907 -9.30 27.92 13.40
CA VAL A 907 -9.80 27.29 14.64
C VAL A 907 -10.61 26.06 14.28
N GLU A 908 -10.42 24.92 14.95
CA GLU A 908 -11.18 23.71 14.62
C GLU A 908 -12.70 23.90 14.71
N PRO A 909 -13.51 23.30 13.81
CA PRO A 909 -14.96 23.52 13.75
C PRO A 909 -15.68 23.25 15.07
N GLY A 910 -15.28 22.20 15.79
CA GLY A 910 -15.86 21.86 17.10
C GLY A 910 -15.59 22.93 18.16
N LYS A 911 -14.38 23.50 18.20
CA LYS A 911 -14.02 24.59 19.11
C LYS A 911 -14.70 25.90 18.74
N ALA A 912 -14.80 26.19 17.44
CA ALA A 912 -15.50 27.35 16.93
C ALA A 912 -17.00 27.30 17.27
N LYS A 913 -17.62 26.13 17.10
CA LYS A 913 -19.02 25.88 17.49
C LYS A 913 -19.23 26.13 18.98
N ALA A 914 -18.44 25.49 19.84
CA ALA A 914 -18.56 25.66 21.29
C ALA A 914 -18.42 27.14 21.72
N PHE A 915 -17.49 27.88 21.10
CA PHE A 915 -17.28 29.29 21.42
C PHE A 915 -18.45 30.18 20.98
N ILE A 916 -19.00 29.97 19.78
CA ILE A 916 -20.15 30.77 19.32
C ILE A 916 -21.43 30.41 20.10
N GLU A 917 -21.65 29.13 20.46
CA GLU A 917 -22.79 28.71 21.30
C GLU A 917 -22.73 29.34 22.69
N GLU A 918 -21.54 29.55 23.24
CA GLU A 918 -21.36 30.29 24.49
C GLU A 918 -21.73 31.78 24.34
N LEU A 919 -21.39 32.40 23.21
CA LEU A 919 -21.73 33.79 22.91
C LEU A 919 -23.21 34.00 22.56
N ILE A 920 -23.88 32.96 22.05
CA ILE A 920 -25.30 32.99 21.64
C ILE A 920 -26.03 31.76 22.22
N PRO A 921 -26.32 31.76 23.54
CA PRO A 921 -26.95 30.61 24.19
C PRO A 921 -28.32 30.27 23.58
N GLY A 922 -28.57 28.98 23.35
CA GLY A 922 -29.86 28.48 22.86
C GLY A 922 -30.09 28.61 21.34
N PHE A 923 -29.09 29.04 20.57
CA PHE A 923 -29.17 29.13 19.12
C PHE A 923 -28.35 28.02 18.45
N ASN A 924 -29.00 27.12 17.70
CA ASN A 924 -28.31 26.03 17.00
C ASN A 924 -27.55 26.59 15.78
N ILE A 925 -26.23 26.60 15.88
CA ILE A 925 -25.33 27.13 14.85
C ILE A 925 -24.63 26.03 14.04
N THR A 926 -25.06 24.76 14.16
CA THR A 926 -24.40 23.64 13.47
C THR A 926 -24.33 23.86 11.96
N GLU A 927 -25.46 24.19 11.33
CA GLU A 927 -25.53 24.49 9.90
C GLU A 927 -24.74 25.75 9.51
N ILE A 928 -24.63 26.73 10.43
CA ILE A 928 -23.88 27.97 10.22
C ILE A 928 -22.37 27.69 10.18
N VAL A 929 -21.88 26.87 11.12
CA VAL A 929 -20.47 26.46 11.15
C VAL A 929 -20.15 25.58 9.95
N GLU A 930 -20.99 24.60 9.62
CA GLU A 930 -20.81 23.77 8.44
C GLU A 930 -20.77 24.62 7.15
N TYR A 931 -21.68 25.58 7.02
CA TYR A 931 -21.70 26.49 5.88
C TYR A 931 -20.43 27.35 5.82
N ALA A 932 -20.03 27.99 6.92
CA ALA A 932 -18.87 28.86 6.96
C ALA A 932 -17.58 28.10 6.61
N TYR A 933 -17.44 26.84 7.03
CA TYR A 933 -16.25 26.01 6.79
C TYR A 933 -16.23 25.34 5.42
N THR A 934 -17.38 25.27 4.74
CA THR A 934 -17.47 24.80 3.34
C THR A 934 -17.40 25.93 2.32
N HIS A 935 -17.65 27.19 2.72
CA HIS A 935 -17.71 28.35 1.83
C HIS A 935 -16.62 29.41 2.07
N ASN A 936 -15.81 29.27 3.13
CA ASN A 936 -14.60 30.08 3.37
C ASN A 936 -13.35 29.20 3.39
N ILE A 937 -12.18 29.81 3.25
CA ILE A 937 -10.90 29.09 3.15
C ILE A 937 -10.35 28.85 4.57
N PHE A 938 -10.38 27.59 5.01
CA PHE A 938 -9.97 27.21 6.36
C PHE A 938 -8.49 27.52 6.63
N GLY A 939 -8.22 28.30 7.68
CA GLY A 939 -6.87 28.60 8.17
C GLY A 939 -6.02 29.45 7.22
N CYS A 940 -6.59 30.08 6.20
CA CYS A 940 -5.85 30.82 5.18
C CYS A 940 -4.96 31.93 5.72
N GLU A 941 -5.36 32.56 6.84
CA GLU A 941 -4.59 33.63 7.50
C GLU A 941 -3.58 33.10 8.53
N ARG A 942 -3.57 31.78 8.79
CA ARG A 942 -2.61 31.06 9.66
C ARG A 942 -1.62 30.20 8.85
N MET A 943 -1.95 29.89 7.59
CA MET A 943 -1.28 28.87 6.76
C MET A 943 0.17 29.21 6.37
N ARG A 944 0.55 30.49 6.28
CA ARG A 944 1.92 30.88 5.92
C ARG A 944 2.99 30.43 6.93
N TYR A 945 2.58 30.12 8.17
CA TYR A 945 3.45 29.57 9.20
C TYR A 945 3.45 28.03 9.23
N ARG A 946 2.33 27.35 8.96
CA ARG A 946 2.26 25.88 8.95
C ARG A 946 3.19 25.28 7.87
N SER A 947 3.37 25.94 6.73
CA SER A 947 4.32 25.53 5.70
C SER A 947 5.80 25.70 6.09
N LYS A 948 6.13 26.58 7.04
CA LYS A 948 7.47 26.72 7.63
C LYS A 948 7.75 25.67 8.72
N LYS A 949 6.74 25.26 9.49
CA LYS A 949 6.89 24.27 10.57
C LYS A 949 6.86 22.81 10.11
N MET A 950 6.40 22.53 8.89
CA MET A 950 6.58 21.21 8.23
C MET A 950 7.93 21.08 7.50
N LYS A 951 8.78 22.13 7.56
CA LYS A 951 10.13 22.18 6.96
C LYS A 951 11.25 22.31 8.02
N ILE A 952 10.91 22.24 9.30
CA ILE A 952 11.82 22.04 10.44
C ILE A 952 11.34 20.76 11.12
#